data_AF-A0A7W3LYI5-F1
#
_entry.id   AF-A0A7W3LYI5-F1
#
_cell.length_a   1.000
_cell.length_b   1.000
_cell.length_c   1.000
_cell.angle_alpha   90.00
_cell.angle_beta   90.00
_cell.angle_gamma   90.00
#
_symmetry.space_group_name_H-M   'P 1'
#
loop_
_entity.id
_entity.type
_entity.pdbx_description
1 polymer ?
#
loop_
_entity_poly.entity_id
_entity_poly.type
_entity_poly.pdbx_seq_one_letter_code
_entity_poly.pdbx_strand_id
1 'polypeptide(L)'
;MTVPPSPADHDADDPRVREQQRQLAVLQQAVEYRTSELHQGRLPWTTWLKQADLHGRYGFANTLLVPLQRATATEVRTYDEWKRHGRQVRKGEHGIRIISGRGTVYSVFDRAQTDGPDLDHPGEGKPGTSPTPESALERLVRLAERLDLYIDRGATWTYLGDPTRRIVIPDGMDASTASTLLAHQFAHVLQAGERPDPQENAPCQGTRRVRADSIAYLVLARLGIDTERLSFPPVPSWAGKDPRSLPLAAVRSVGTQVLKTAERIRKQLDTVPSTPAPSPPKPRVPATTASPPPTPPPKKPKPPSPSREVINALAAAHAFFQTQRQNSWVPGYLAVRGFPDDVHHFWETGYAPKAGQALVAHLRALGFTDAVLEEAGLVRRADGTLSALFIDRLILPLREADGTVVGFIGRRSDAARGPKYLNTPATSVFQKSQTLFGLFEGRDRLAAGARPLIVEGPLDVLAVHSAQPDGYVALAPCGTALTADHLEQLARHAPLDQVGIVLAFDGDSAGQRAVRRCWSLLREVSGPVEAVVLPEGQDPADLLRHGGAKLVLDSLHSVVQLADLVVDAEVARAGGKLDLAERRLAALHATANLIARMSPGQAARQVARVAAATGLPPAEVTHAVATAVSPNVPPASTTAAEDFPEPLHIVPQTSYTPAAKAKTTPRNTASRHPSP
;
A
#
# COMPACT_ATOMS: atom_id res chain seq x y z
N MET A 1 60.94 -19.64 28.94
CA MET A 1 59.55 -19.61 29.48
C MET A 1 58.59 -19.67 28.30
N THR A 2 58.27 -20.87 27.85
CA THR A 2 57.26 -21.12 26.82
C THR A 2 55.94 -21.35 27.52
N VAL A 3 54.98 -20.47 27.25
CA VAL A 3 53.60 -20.58 27.73
C VAL A 3 53.00 -21.89 27.20
N PRO A 4 52.36 -22.74 28.02
CA PRO A 4 51.73 -23.94 27.51
C PRO A 4 50.50 -23.55 26.66
N PRO A 5 50.21 -24.27 25.57
CA PRO A 5 49.05 -24.01 24.73
C PRO A 5 47.73 -24.22 25.51
N SER A 6 46.72 -23.44 25.13
CA SER A 6 45.39 -23.42 25.75
C SER A 6 44.63 -24.72 25.46
N PRO A 7 43.70 -25.17 26.33
CA PRO A 7 42.93 -26.42 26.13
C PRO A 7 42.08 -26.47 24.84
N ALA A 8 41.97 -25.37 24.11
CA ALA A 8 41.26 -25.30 22.83
C ALA A 8 42.03 -25.92 21.64
N ASP A 9 43.34 -26.16 21.76
CA ASP A 9 44.17 -26.64 20.65
C ASP A 9 44.21 -28.18 20.52
N HIS A 10 43.63 -28.93 21.47
CA HIS A 10 43.62 -30.41 21.43
C HIS A 10 42.44 -31.04 20.66
N ASP A 11 41.37 -30.29 20.38
CA ASP A 11 40.18 -30.80 19.66
C ASP A 11 40.29 -30.75 18.11
N ALA A 12 41.30 -30.06 17.57
CA ALA A 12 41.47 -29.89 16.12
C ALA A 12 42.13 -31.11 15.42
N ASP A 13 42.64 -32.09 16.18
CA ASP A 13 43.46 -33.20 15.67
C ASP A 13 42.74 -34.56 15.57
N ASP A 14 41.45 -34.63 15.91
CA ASP A 14 40.64 -35.85 15.73
C ASP A 14 40.43 -36.15 14.23
N PRO A 15 40.80 -37.36 13.72
CA PRO A 15 40.56 -37.78 12.35
C PRO A 15 39.11 -37.60 11.87
N ARG A 16 38.12 -37.76 12.76
CA ARG A 16 36.70 -37.57 12.45
C ARG A 16 36.37 -36.10 12.23
N VAL A 17 36.95 -35.21 13.01
CA VAL A 17 36.80 -33.75 12.87
C VAL A 17 37.43 -33.29 11.56
N ARG A 18 38.63 -33.78 11.21
CA ARG A 18 39.29 -33.48 9.93
C ARG A 18 38.48 -33.96 8.72
N GLU A 19 37.94 -35.17 8.77
CA GLU A 19 37.09 -35.69 7.69
C GLU A 19 35.78 -34.90 7.57
N GLN A 20 35.18 -34.51 8.70
CA GLN A 20 33.98 -33.68 8.70
C GLN A 20 34.24 -32.27 8.14
N GLN A 21 35.39 -31.66 8.47
CA GLN A 21 35.83 -30.39 7.90
C GLN A 21 36.08 -30.50 6.40
N ARG A 22 36.71 -31.58 5.93
CA ARG A 22 36.93 -31.84 4.50
C ARG A 22 35.60 -31.98 3.75
N GLN A 23 34.67 -32.78 4.26
CA GLN A 23 33.34 -32.94 3.67
C GLN A 23 32.58 -31.62 3.63
N LEU A 24 32.66 -30.83 4.70
CA LEU A 24 32.04 -29.51 4.76
C LEU A 24 32.60 -28.59 3.67
N ALA A 25 33.93 -28.52 3.52
CA ALA A 25 34.57 -27.69 2.51
C ALA A 25 34.14 -28.06 1.08
N VAL A 26 34.07 -29.36 0.76
CA VAL A 26 33.60 -29.85 -0.55
C VAL A 26 32.14 -29.44 -0.80
N LEU A 27 31.25 -29.62 0.20
CA LEU A 27 29.85 -29.24 0.05
C LEU A 27 29.67 -27.73 -0.05
N GLN A 28 30.46 -26.93 0.68
CA GLN A 28 30.45 -25.47 0.56
C GLN A 28 30.88 -25.01 -0.83
N GLN A 29 31.92 -25.63 -1.41
CA GLN A 29 32.35 -25.36 -2.77
C GLN A 29 31.28 -25.73 -3.81
N ALA A 30 30.58 -26.84 -3.60
CA ALA A 30 29.45 -27.24 -4.45
C ALA A 30 28.28 -26.23 -4.37
N VAL A 31 27.97 -25.71 -3.17
CA VAL A 31 26.97 -24.65 -2.97
C VAL A 31 27.39 -23.37 -3.70
N GLU A 32 28.65 -22.98 -3.59
CA GLU A 32 29.21 -21.80 -4.28
C GLU A 32 29.08 -21.94 -5.80
N TYR A 33 29.48 -23.08 -6.34
CA TYR A 33 29.34 -23.41 -7.77
C TYR A 33 27.88 -23.33 -8.24
N ARG A 34 26.95 -23.97 -7.52
CA ARG A 34 25.51 -23.94 -7.87
C ARG A 34 24.90 -22.55 -7.74
N THR A 35 25.36 -21.75 -6.77
CA THR A 35 24.97 -20.33 -6.65
C THR A 35 25.47 -19.54 -7.85
N SER A 36 26.68 -19.83 -8.35
CA SER A 36 27.20 -19.23 -9.57
C SER A 36 26.40 -19.62 -10.82
N GLU A 37 25.90 -20.85 -10.90
CA GLU A 37 25.02 -21.27 -12.00
C GLU A 37 23.67 -20.54 -11.97
N LEU A 38 23.10 -20.29 -10.79
CA LEU A 38 21.92 -19.42 -10.64
C LEU A 38 22.21 -18.01 -11.13
N HIS A 39 23.32 -17.43 -10.69
CA HIS A 39 23.72 -16.08 -11.09
C HIS A 39 23.91 -15.97 -12.61
N GLN A 40 24.59 -16.93 -13.23
CA GLN A 40 24.84 -16.91 -14.68
C GLN A 40 23.63 -17.29 -15.52
N GLY A 41 22.51 -17.69 -14.90
CA GLY A 41 21.31 -18.17 -15.60
C GLY A 41 21.44 -19.58 -16.20
N ARG A 42 22.55 -20.30 -15.94
CA ARG A 42 22.72 -21.72 -16.31
C ARG A 42 21.76 -22.63 -15.54
N LEU A 43 21.41 -22.23 -14.32
CA LEU A 43 20.32 -22.80 -13.55
C LEU A 43 19.20 -21.75 -13.45
N PRO A 44 18.02 -21.95 -14.06
CA PRO A 44 16.93 -21.00 -13.96
C PRO A 44 16.46 -20.81 -12.52
N TRP A 45 16.11 -19.58 -12.13
CA TRP A 45 15.61 -19.26 -10.79
C TRP A 45 14.33 -20.03 -10.45
N THR A 46 13.45 -20.22 -11.43
CA THR A 46 12.23 -21.02 -11.31
C THR A 46 12.51 -22.50 -11.03
N THR A 47 13.57 -23.06 -11.61
CA THR A 47 14.03 -24.42 -11.31
C THR A 47 14.49 -24.53 -9.85
N TRP A 48 15.18 -23.52 -9.33
CA TRP A 48 15.51 -23.45 -7.90
C TRP A 48 14.26 -23.32 -7.02
N LEU A 49 13.26 -22.51 -7.41
CA LEU A 49 12.01 -22.38 -6.67
C LEU A 49 11.25 -23.71 -6.54
N LYS A 50 11.26 -24.56 -7.58
CA LYS A 50 10.72 -25.93 -7.50
C LYS A 50 11.45 -26.77 -6.45
N GLN A 51 12.77 -26.66 -6.37
CA GLN A 51 13.56 -27.37 -5.35
C GLN A 51 13.37 -26.77 -3.96
N ALA A 52 13.14 -25.46 -3.86
CA ALA A 52 12.83 -24.76 -2.63
C ALA A 52 11.46 -25.15 -2.06
N ASP A 53 10.46 -25.45 -2.89
CA ASP A 53 9.16 -25.94 -2.42
C ASP A 53 9.27 -27.33 -1.77
N LEU A 54 10.07 -28.21 -2.37
CA LEU A 54 10.31 -29.58 -1.86
C LEU A 54 11.21 -29.59 -0.62
N HIS A 55 12.32 -28.86 -0.66
CA HIS A 55 13.44 -29.02 0.29
C HIS A 55 13.72 -27.77 1.13
N GLY A 56 12.86 -26.75 1.06
CA GLY A 56 13.09 -25.43 1.67
C GLY A 56 13.34 -25.44 3.18
N ARG A 57 12.78 -26.42 3.91
CA ARG A 57 12.99 -26.59 5.35
C ARG A 57 14.45 -26.79 5.77
N TYR A 58 15.31 -27.24 4.84
CA TYR A 58 16.72 -27.46 5.08
C TYR A 58 17.58 -26.22 4.77
N GLY A 59 16.99 -25.12 4.32
CA GLY A 59 17.69 -23.87 4.02
C GLY A 59 18.36 -23.85 2.64
N PHE A 60 18.79 -22.65 2.23
CA PHE A 60 19.21 -22.35 0.86
C PHE A 60 20.31 -23.29 0.33
N ALA A 61 21.38 -23.49 1.09
CA ALA A 61 22.49 -24.36 0.69
C ALA A 61 22.00 -25.79 0.34
N ASN A 62 21.12 -26.35 1.18
CA ASN A 62 20.65 -27.71 1.02
C ASN A 62 19.65 -27.86 -0.14
N THR A 63 18.89 -26.80 -0.48
CA THR A 63 18.07 -26.79 -1.70
C THR A 63 18.89 -26.92 -2.99
N LEU A 64 20.19 -26.61 -2.94
CA LEU A 64 21.13 -26.79 -4.06
C LEU A 64 21.85 -28.14 -3.98
N LEU A 65 22.19 -28.62 -2.78
CA LEU A 65 22.93 -29.86 -2.56
C LEU A 65 22.10 -31.13 -2.80
N VAL A 66 20.83 -31.13 -2.40
CA VAL A 66 19.94 -32.29 -2.56
C VAL A 66 19.79 -32.67 -4.04
N PRO A 67 19.36 -31.78 -4.95
CA PRO A 67 19.22 -32.13 -6.37
C PRO A 67 20.55 -32.40 -7.06
N LEU A 68 21.68 -31.92 -6.52
CA LEU A 68 23.02 -32.23 -7.04
C LEU A 68 23.40 -33.69 -6.81
N GLN A 69 23.00 -34.25 -5.66
CA GLN A 69 23.26 -35.65 -5.30
C GLN A 69 22.17 -36.60 -5.79
N ARG A 70 20.92 -36.11 -5.87
CA ARG A 70 19.77 -36.88 -6.33
C ARG A 70 18.73 -35.96 -6.96
N ALA A 71 18.77 -35.83 -8.29
CA ALA A 71 17.86 -34.95 -9.04
C ALA A 71 16.38 -35.30 -8.91
N THR A 72 16.06 -36.57 -8.63
CA THR A 72 14.69 -37.10 -8.46
C THR A 72 14.19 -37.06 -7.02
N ALA A 73 14.93 -36.43 -6.10
CA ALA A 73 14.53 -36.35 -4.70
C ALA A 73 13.24 -35.54 -4.53
N THR A 74 12.23 -36.14 -3.89
CA THR A 74 10.88 -35.58 -3.70
C THR A 74 10.65 -35.20 -2.25
N GLU A 75 11.02 -36.08 -1.31
CA GLU A 75 10.90 -35.82 0.12
C GLU A 75 12.10 -36.43 0.83
N VAL A 76 12.95 -35.60 1.43
CA VAL A 76 14.14 -36.07 2.15
C VAL A 76 13.97 -35.88 3.65
N ARG A 77 14.32 -36.89 4.46
CA ARG A 77 14.30 -36.86 5.95
C ARG A 77 15.52 -37.58 6.51
N THR A 78 15.86 -37.27 7.76
CA THR A 78 16.86 -38.05 8.51
C THR A 78 16.37 -39.48 8.75
N TYR A 79 17.29 -40.39 9.06
CA TYR A 79 16.96 -41.77 9.39
C TYR A 79 15.94 -41.87 10.54
N ASP A 80 16.16 -41.11 11.62
CA ASP A 80 15.28 -41.14 12.80
C ASP A 80 13.89 -40.55 12.51
N GLU A 81 13.80 -39.56 11.61
CA GLU A 81 12.52 -39.02 11.16
C GLU A 81 11.74 -40.04 10.34
N TRP A 82 12.38 -40.76 9.41
CA TRP A 82 11.70 -41.82 8.67
C TRP A 82 11.21 -42.93 9.60
N LYS A 83 12.04 -43.33 10.57
CA LYS A 83 11.68 -44.32 11.58
C LYS A 83 10.46 -43.90 12.39
N ARG A 84 10.37 -42.62 12.78
CA ARG A 84 9.19 -42.06 13.47
C ARG A 84 7.92 -42.09 12.62
N HIS A 85 8.06 -42.05 11.30
CA HIS A 85 6.96 -42.18 10.34
C HIS A 85 6.71 -43.63 9.91
N GLY A 86 7.30 -44.63 10.58
CA GLY A 86 7.09 -46.04 10.26
C GLY A 86 7.76 -46.51 8.97
N ARG A 87 8.69 -45.72 8.41
CA ARG A 87 9.48 -46.09 7.23
C ARG A 87 10.93 -46.39 7.62
N GLN A 88 11.58 -47.29 6.88
CA GLN A 88 12.93 -47.76 7.14
C GLN A 88 13.80 -47.55 5.90
N VAL A 89 14.99 -46.98 6.06
CA VAL A 89 15.95 -46.83 4.95
C VAL A 89 16.45 -48.21 4.51
N ARG A 90 16.43 -48.47 3.20
CA ARG A 90 16.86 -49.75 2.62
C ARG A 90 18.36 -49.96 2.84
N LYS A 91 18.73 -51.22 3.09
CA LYS A 91 20.12 -51.60 3.32
C LYS A 91 20.96 -51.29 2.06
N GLY A 92 22.07 -50.58 2.25
CA GLY A 92 22.99 -50.21 1.17
C GLY A 92 22.69 -48.86 0.49
N GLU A 93 21.62 -48.17 0.86
CA GLU A 93 21.32 -46.83 0.34
C GLU A 93 22.35 -45.79 0.82
N HIS A 94 22.81 -44.96 -0.11
CA HIS A 94 23.71 -43.85 0.20
C HIS A 94 22.92 -42.62 0.65
N GLY A 95 23.32 -42.04 1.78
CA GLY A 95 22.70 -40.83 2.32
C GLY A 95 23.07 -39.58 1.51
N ILE A 96 22.08 -38.73 1.27
CA ILE A 96 22.23 -37.40 0.71
C ILE A 96 22.82 -36.50 1.79
N ARG A 97 23.99 -35.91 1.53
CA ARG A 97 24.70 -35.06 2.49
C ARG A 97 24.13 -33.66 2.50
N ILE A 98 23.80 -33.17 3.68
CA ILE A 98 23.34 -31.80 3.91
C ILE A 98 24.12 -31.14 5.05
N ILE A 99 24.14 -29.81 5.06
CA ILE A 99 24.86 -28.99 6.02
C ILE A 99 23.86 -28.43 7.04
N SER A 100 24.13 -28.61 8.34
CA SER A 100 23.32 -28.02 9.42
C SER A 100 23.56 -26.52 9.54
N GLY A 101 22.66 -25.80 10.23
CA GLY A 101 22.88 -24.36 10.53
C GLY A 101 24.14 -24.09 11.37
N ARG A 102 24.72 -25.11 12.01
CA ARG A 102 25.98 -25.03 12.77
C ARG A 102 27.19 -25.53 11.97
N GLY A 103 27.04 -25.79 10.67
CA GLY A 103 28.12 -26.28 9.80
C GLY A 103 28.40 -27.78 9.93
N THR A 104 27.56 -28.55 10.62
CA THR A 104 27.72 -29.99 10.78
C THR A 104 27.18 -30.72 9.54
N VAL A 105 27.99 -31.59 8.93
CA VAL A 105 27.53 -32.46 7.83
C VAL A 105 26.79 -33.67 8.38
N TYR A 106 25.61 -33.96 7.84
CA TYR A 106 24.83 -35.15 8.18
C TYR A 106 24.06 -35.68 6.97
N SER A 107 23.49 -36.89 7.12
CA SER A 107 22.80 -37.60 6.04
C SER A 107 21.28 -37.54 6.17
N VAL A 108 20.62 -37.28 5.06
CA VAL A 108 19.19 -37.49 4.85
C VAL A 108 18.97 -38.49 3.73
N PHE A 109 17.76 -39.05 3.66
CA PHE A 109 17.37 -40.06 2.69
C PHE A 109 16.07 -39.64 2.04
N ASP A 110 15.96 -39.82 0.73
CA ASP A 110 14.73 -39.59 -0.01
C ASP A 110 13.70 -40.68 0.27
N ARG A 111 12.40 -40.39 0.12
CA ARG A 111 11.29 -41.34 0.27
C ARG A 111 11.53 -42.61 -0.55
N ALA A 112 12.02 -42.48 -1.78
CA ALA A 112 12.29 -43.61 -2.66
C ALA A 112 13.48 -44.48 -2.21
N GLN A 113 14.20 -44.12 -1.13
CA GLN A 113 15.24 -44.92 -0.47
C GLN A 113 14.70 -45.69 0.74
N THR A 114 13.40 -45.60 1.02
CA THR A 114 12.78 -46.16 2.22
C THR A 114 11.62 -47.08 1.89
N ASP A 115 11.50 -48.16 2.66
CA ASP A 115 10.32 -49.04 2.65
C ASP A 115 9.40 -48.67 3.81
N GLY A 116 8.09 -48.72 3.58
CA GLY A 116 7.08 -48.44 4.61
C GLY A 116 5.80 -47.83 4.03
N PRO A 117 4.81 -47.49 4.88
CA PRO A 117 3.51 -47.02 4.45
C PRO A 117 3.62 -45.66 3.73
N ASP A 118 2.75 -45.44 2.74
CA ASP A 118 2.60 -44.12 2.14
C ASP A 118 2.14 -43.12 3.21
N LEU A 119 2.83 -41.99 3.26
CA LEU A 119 2.53 -40.95 4.24
C LEU A 119 1.48 -40.02 3.66
N ASP A 120 0.42 -39.77 4.43
CA ASP A 120 -0.51 -38.67 4.14
C ASP A 120 0.28 -37.35 4.16
N HIS A 121 0.39 -36.71 3.00
CA HIS A 121 1.04 -35.41 2.91
C HIS A 121 0.14 -34.34 3.56
N PRO A 122 0.68 -33.44 4.40
CA PRO A 122 0.00 -32.19 4.69
C PRO A 122 -0.06 -31.39 3.38
N GLY A 123 -1.14 -31.56 2.61
CA GLY A 123 -1.31 -30.94 1.29
C GLY A 123 -1.89 -31.82 0.19
N GLU A 124 -1.78 -33.15 0.30
CA GLU A 124 -2.56 -34.05 -0.56
C GLU A 124 -3.91 -34.28 0.12
N GLY A 125 -4.93 -33.52 -0.32
CA GLY A 125 -6.30 -33.79 0.06
C GLY A 125 -6.71 -35.20 -0.37
N LYS A 126 -7.74 -35.75 0.27
CA LYS A 126 -8.39 -36.99 -0.20
C LYS A 126 -8.64 -36.93 -1.71
N PRO A 127 -8.53 -38.06 -2.44
CA PRO A 127 -8.82 -38.10 -3.87
C PRO A 127 -10.20 -37.48 -4.15
N GLY A 128 -10.24 -36.40 -4.94
CA GLY A 128 -11.46 -35.63 -5.25
C GLY A 128 -11.59 -34.25 -4.59
N THR A 129 -10.61 -33.80 -3.80
CA THR A 129 -10.59 -32.46 -3.17
C THR A 129 -9.31 -31.67 -3.49
N SER A 130 -9.02 -31.45 -4.76
CA SER A 130 -8.05 -30.42 -5.14
C SER A 130 -8.60 -29.05 -4.72
N PRO A 131 -7.83 -28.22 -3.99
CA PRO A 131 -8.29 -26.89 -3.61
C PRO A 131 -8.59 -26.08 -4.87
N THR A 132 -9.80 -25.52 -4.98
CA THR A 132 -10.13 -24.61 -6.08
C THR A 132 -9.44 -23.26 -5.84
N PRO A 133 -9.18 -22.47 -6.89
CA PRO A 133 -8.65 -21.11 -6.74
C PRO A 133 -9.46 -20.26 -5.74
N GLU A 134 -10.77 -20.47 -5.66
CA GLU A 134 -11.67 -19.79 -4.72
C GLU A 134 -11.41 -20.22 -3.26
N SER A 135 -11.26 -21.53 -2.99
CA SER A 135 -11.01 -21.99 -1.61
C SER A 135 -9.63 -21.59 -1.11
N ALA A 136 -8.64 -21.57 -2.01
CA ALA A 136 -7.30 -21.10 -1.70
C ALA A 136 -7.28 -19.58 -1.43
N LEU A 137 -8.01 -18.81 -2.23
CA LEU A 137 -8.22 -17.38 -2.01
C LEU A 137 -8.90 -17.09 -0.67
N GLU A 138 -9.95 -17.84 -0.31
CA GLU A 138 -10.60 -17.71 0.99
C GLU A 138 -9.64 -18.00 2.16
N ARG A 139 -8.78 -19.02 2.05
CA ARG A 139 -7.75 -19.28 3.08
C ARG A 139 -6.77 -18.12 3.19
N LEU A 140 -6.33 -17.54 2.08
CA LEU A 140 -5.46 -16.35 2.08
C LEU A 140 -6.18 -15.14 2.69
N VAL A 141 -7.46 -14.93 2.39
CA VAL A 141 -8.27 -13.85 3.00
C VAL A 141 -8.34 -14.00 4.53
N ARG A 142 -8.62 -15.21 5.03
CA ARG A 142 -8.64 -15.49 6.48
C ARG A 142 -7.26 -15.31 7.13
N LEU A 143 -6.18 -15.61 6.40
CA LEU A 143 -4.83 -15.33 6.86
C LEU A 143 -4.58 -13.82 6.96
N ALA A 144 -5.00 -13.03 5.97
CA ALA A 144 -4.90 -11.56 6.03
C ALA A 144 -5.59 -11.02 7.28
N GLU A 145 -6.81 -11.46 7.57
CA GLU A 145 -7.55 -11.07 8.78
C GLU A 145 -6.77 -11.38 10.06
N ARG A 146 -6.12 -12.53 10.14
CA ARG A 146 -5.27 -12.91 11.30
C ARG A 146 -3.99 -12.09 11.41
N LEU A 147 -3.48 -11.61 10.29
CA LEU A 147 -2.34 -10.71 10.23
C LEU A 147 -2.73 -9.24 10.48
N ASP A 148 -4.00 -8.99 10.81
CA ASP A 148 -4.57 -7.65 10.97
C ASP A 148 -4.42 -6.81 9.69
N LEU A 149 -4.46 -7.47 8.54
CA LEU A 149 -4.49 -6.87 7.22
C LEU A 149 -5.93 -6.78 6.73
N TYR A 150 -6.26 -5.68 6.08
CA TYR A 150 -7.57 -5.47 5.49
C TYR A 150 -7.53 -5.66 3.99
N ILE A 151 -8.40 -6.53 3.48
CA ILE A 151 -8.55 -6.76 2.05
C ILE A 151 -9.74 -5.95 1.56
N ASP A 152 -9.47 -4.98 0.70
CA ASP A 152 -10.45 -4.21 -0.03
C ASP A 152 -10.65 -4.86 -1.40
N ARG A 153 -11.85 -5.37 -1.71
CA ARG A 153 -12.12 -6.06 -2.98
C ARG A 153 -13.00 -5.25 -3.91
N GLY A 154 -12.82 -3.94 -3.98
CA GLY A 154 -13.62 -3.03 -4.82
C GLY A 154 -15.09 -2.88 -4.39
N ALA A 155 -15.55 -3.69 -3.44
CA ALA A 155 -16.79 -3.43 -2.73
C ALA A 155 -16.80 -1.99 -2.22
N THR A 156 -17.95 -1.32 -2.33
CA THR A 156 -18.23 0.11 -2.06
C THR A 156 -17.89 0.61 -0.64
N TRP A 157 -17.14 -0.14 0.15
CA TRP A 157 -16.66 0.14 1.50
C TRP A 157 -15.33 0.86 1.47
N THR A 158 -15.06 1.70 2.46
CA THR A 158 -13.72 2.32 2.61
C THR A 158 -13.28 2.12 4.04
N TYR A 159 -12.12 1.47 4.14
CA TYR A 159 -11.42 1.16 5.36
C TYR A 159 -10.86 2.43 6.01
N LEU A 160 -11.13 2.59 7.30
CA LEU A 160 -10.62 3.66 8.18
C LEU A 160 -9.63 3.13 9.23
N GLY A 161 -9.13 1.90 9.06
CA GLY A 161 -8.00 1.44 9.86
C GLY A 161 -6.70 2.06 9.32
N ASP A 162 -5.57 1.69 9.93
CA ASP A 162 -4.24 2.15 9.50
C ASP A 162 -4.07 1.92 7.99
N PRO A 163 -4.01 2.97 7.14
CA PRO A 163 -3.92 2.85 5.68
C PRO A 163 -2.75 1.97 5.24
N THR A 164 -1.77 1.79 6.12
CA THR A 164 -0.58 0.98 5.93
C THR A 164 -0.80 -0.51 6.20
N ARG A 165 -2.05 -0.95 6.44
CA ARG A 165 -2.46 -2.35 6.55
C ARG A 165 -3.54 -2.75 5.54
N ARG A 166 -3.88 -1.86 4.60
CA ARG A 166 -4.87 -2.10 3.53
C ARG A 166 -4.20 -2.71 2.30
N ILE A 167 -4.82 -3.75 1.74
CA ILE A 167 -4.49 -4.37 0.45
C ILE A 167 -5.71 -4.24 -0.46
N VAL A 168 -5.54 -3.62 -1.63
CA VAL A 168 -6.62 -3.44 -2.61
C VAL A 168 -6.55 -4.53 -3.68
N ILE A 169 -7.69 -5.16 -3.94
CA ILE A 169 -7.94 -6.14 -4.99
C ILE A 169 -9.03 -5.53 -5.89
N PRO A 170 -8.73 -5.19 -7.15
CA PRO A 170 -9.72 -4.68 -8.09
C PRO A 170 -10.97 -5.56 -8.23
N ASP A 171 -12.14 -4.93 -8.42
CA ASP A 171 -13.38 -5.63 -8.75
C ASP A 171 -13.22 -6.46 -10.03
N GLY A 172 -13.82 -7.66 -10.04
CA GLY A 172 -13.76 -8.57 -11.19
C GLY A 172 -12.44 -9.31 -11.38
N MET A 173 -11.45 -9.12 -10.49
CA MET A 173 -10.22 -9.90 -10.50
C MET A 173 -10.49 -11.38 -10.16
N ASP A 174 -10.04 -12.29 -11.02
CA ASP A 174 -10.23 -13.73 -10.81
C ASP A 174 -9.49 -14.24 -9.56
N ALA A 175 -9.96 -15.38 -9.03
CA ALA A 175 -9.48 -15.92 -7.77
C ALA A 175 -7.98 -16.27 -7.76
N SER A 176 -7.43 -16.69 -8.91
CA SER A 176 -6.01 -17.02 -9.05
C SER A 176 -5.14 -15.75 -9.05
N THR A 177 -5.55 -14.73 -9.79
CA THR A 177 -4.87 -13.43 -9.82
C THR A 177 -4.93 -12.74 -8.45
N ALA A 178 -6.09 -12.76 -7.80
CA ALA A 178 -6.25 -12.20 -6.46
C ALA A 178 -5.39 -12.94 -5.42
N SER A 179 -5.30 -14.27 -5.51
CA SER A 179 -4.44 -15.08 -4.63
C SER A 179 -2.96 -14.75 -4.83
N THR A 180 -2.55 -14.57 -6.08
CA THR A 180 -1.17 -14.17 -6.44
C THR A 180 -0.82 -12.82 -5.84
N LEU A 181 -1.71 -11.84 -5.97
CA LEU A 181 -1.55 -10.51 -5.38
C LEU A 181 -1.46 -10.59 -3.86
N LEU A 182 -2.36 -11.32 -3.18
CA LEU A 182 -2.32 -11.46 -1.72
C LEU A 182 -1.04 -12.12 -1.23
N ALA A 183 -0.63 -13.22 -1.88
CA ALA A 183 0.60 -13.93 -1.52
C ALA A 183 1.84 -13.03 -1.70
N HIS A 184 1.88 -12.21 -2.75
CA HIS A 184 2.90 -11.19 -2.94
C HIS A 184 2.88 -10.14 -1.81
N GLN A 185 1.71 -9.64 -1.44
CA GLN A 185 1.59 -8.62 -0.38
C GLN A 185 1.98 -9.14 1.01
N PHE A 186 1.70 -10.42 1.33
CA PHE A 186 2.14 -11.03 2.58
C PHE A 186 3.66 -11.10 2.72
N ALA A 187 4.38 -11.22 1.59
CA ALA A 187 5.84 -11.20 1.60
C ALA A 187 6.40 -9.90 2.20
N HIS A 188 5.80 -8.75 1.88
CA HIS A 188 6.20 -7.46 2.45
C HIS A 188 5.89 -7.39 3.95
N VAL A 189 4.67 -7.78 4.34
CA VAL A 189 4.21 -7.64 5.73
C VAL A 189 5.06 -8.43 6.73
N LEU A 190 5.48 -9.65 6.38
CA LEU A 190 6.08 -10.58 7.34
C LEU A 190 7.60 -10.60 7.39
N GLN A 191 8.29 -9.93 6.47
CA GLN A 191 9.75 -10.01 6.37
C GLN A 191 10.49 -9.01 7.28
N ALA A 192 9.88 -7.87 7.63
CA ALA A 192 10.56 -6.84 8.43
C ALA A 192 9.63 -5.89 9.19
N GLY A 193 8.32 -6.19 9.30
CA GLY A 193 7.34 -5.18 9.71
C GLY A 193 7.16 -4.09 8.64
N GLU A 194 7.58 -4.37 7.40
CA GLU A 194 7.27 -3.55 6.24
C GLU A 194 5.75 -3.55 5.99
N ARG A 195 5.25 -2.46 5.42
CA ARG A 195 3.82 -2.27 5.12
C ARG A 195 3.51 -2.93 3.76
N PRO A 196 2.26 -3.33 3.47
CA PRO A 196 1.86 -3.68 2.11
C PRO A 196 2.26 -2.57 1.14
N ASP A 197 2.62 -2.96 -0.09
CA ASP A 197 3.06 -1.98 -1.07
C ASP A 197 1.89 -1.05 -1.43
N PRO A 198 2.06 0.29 -1.32
CA PRO A 198 1.08 1.21 -1.85
C PRO A 198 1.08 1.04 -3.37
N GLN A 199 -0.01 0.51 -3.92
CA GLN A 199 -0.15 0.21 -5.35
C GLN A 199 0.16 1.42 -6.27
N GLU A 200 0.12 2.64 -5.74
CA GLU A 200 0.16 3.85 -6.55
C GLU A 200 1.48 4.63 -6.55
N ASN A 201 2.46 4.40 -5.65
CA ASN A 201 3.55 5.41 -5.47
C ASN A 201 5.01 4.90 -5.38
N ALA A 202 5.28 3.60 -5.51
CA ALA A 202 6.61 3.10 -5.86
C ALA A 202 6.48 1.69 -6.46
N PRO A 203 6.80 1.45 -7.74
CA PRO A 203 6.75 0.10 -8.28
C PRO A 203 7.72 -0.80 -7.50
N CYS A 204 7.22 -1.94 -7.01
CA CYS A 204 8.05 -3.00 -6.48
C CYS A 204 9.06 -3.42 -7.56
N GLN A 205 10.35 -3.19 -7.36
CA GLN A 205 11.38 -3.36 -8.38
C GLN A 205 12.63 -4.09 -7.85
N GLY A 206 13.45 -4.56 -8.78
CA GLY A 206 14.74 -5.19 -8.50
C GLY A 206 14.62 -6.38 -7.54
N THR A 207 15.56 -6.46 -6.59
CA THR A 207 15.63 -7.55 -5.60
C THR A 207 14.38 -7.67 -4.75
N ARG A 208 13.68 -6.56 -4.47
CA ARG A 208 12.47 -6.53 -3.64
C ARG A 208 11.32 -7.28 -4.33
N ARG A 209 11.09 -7.03 -5.61
CA ARG A 209 10.08 -7.73 -6.41
C ARG A 209 10.39 -9.21 -6.56
N VAL A 210 11.62 -9.56 -6.94
CA VAL A 210 12.03 -10.97 -7.12
C VAL A 210 11.78 -11.78 -5.86
N ARG A 211 12.07 -11.19 -4.71
CA ARG A 211 11.86 -11.83 -3.42
C ARG A 211 10.37 -12.02 -3.11
N ALA A 212 9.56 -10.98 -3.26
CA ALA A 212 8.12 -11.05 -3.02
C ALA A 212 7.43 -12.06 -3.96
N ASP A 213 7.75 -12.03 -5.25
CA ASP A 213 7.25 -12.99 -6.25
C ASP A 213 7.72 -14.42 -5.95
N SER A 214 8.94 -14.59 -5.42
CA SER A 214 9.47 -15.91 -5.04
C SER A 214 8.75 -16.49 -3.82
N ILE A 215 8.41 -15.63 -2.85
CA ILE A 215 7.61 -16.03 -1.68
C ILE A 215 6.18 -16.37 -2.13
N ALA A 216 5.59 -15.55 -2.99
CA ALA A 216 4.27 -15.82 -3.56
C ALA A 216 4.25 -17.17 -4.28
N TYR A 217 5.25 -17.46 -5.11
CA TYR A 217 5.40 -18.75 -5.79
C TYR A 217 5.31 -19.93 -4.81
N LEU A 218 6.11 -19.91 -3.73
CA LEU A 218 6.15 -21.01 -2.75
C LEU A 218 4.85 -21.15 -1.95
N VAL A 219 4.15 -20.04 -1.69
CA VAL A 219 2.86 -20.06 -1.00
C VAL A 219 1.75 -20.61 -1.91
N LEU A 220 1.71 -20.18 -3.17
CA LEU A 220 0.73 -20.62 -4.17
C LEU A 220 0.91 -22.10 -4.53
N ALA A 221 2.15 -22.54 -4.74
CA ALA A 221 2.47 -23.95 -5.00
C ALA A 221 1.94 -24.86 -3.89
N ARG A 222 2.12 -24.44 -2.62
CA ARG A 222 1.60 -25.16 -1.45
C ARG A 222 0.07 -25.22 -1.38
N LEU A 223 -0.60 -24.22 -1.95
CA LEU A 223 -2.06 -24.13 -2.03
C LEU A 223 -2.63 -24.79 -3.30
N GLY A 224 -1.79 -25.36 -4.17
CA GLY A 224 -2.22 -25.99 -5.43
C GLY A 224 -2.70 -25.00 -6.49
N ILE A 225 -2.36 -23.71 -6.37
CA ILE A 225 -2.67 -22.69 -7.37
C ILE A 225 -1.57 -22.69 -8.43
N ASP A 226 -1.96 -22.54 -9.70
CA ASP A 226 -1.03 -22.36 -10.81
C ASP A 226 -0.11 -21.14 -10.60
N THR A 227 1.18 -21.35 -10.86
CA THR A 227 2.26 -20.37 -10.64
C THR A 227 2.85 -19.82 -11.94
N GLU A 228 2.37 -20.25 -13.11
CA GLU A 228 2.89 -19.84 -14.43
C GLU A 228 2.81 -18.32 -14.67
N ARG A 229 1.91 -17.63 -13.95
CA ARG A 229 1.74 -16.17 -14.02
C ARG A 229 2.92 -15.39 -13.43
N LEU A 230 3.75 -16.02 -12.60
CA LEU A 230 4.91 -15.37 -11.99
C LEU A 230 6.14 -15.51 -12.89
N SER A 231 6.66 -14.37 -13.34
CA SER A 231 7.88 -14.29 -14.15
C SER A 231 9.02 -13.65 -13.37
N PHE A 232 10.21 -14.21 -13.53
CA PHE A 232 11.39 -13.79 -12.79
C PHE A 232 12.45 -13.24 -13.74
N PRO A 233 12.97 -12.03 -13.50
CA PRO A 233 14.04 -11.48 -14.31
C PRO A 233 15.35 -12.27 -14.09
N PRO A 234 16.30 -12.24 -15.06
CA PRO A 234 17.58 -12.91 -14.93
C PRO A 234 18.31 -12.50 -13.65
N VAL A 235 18.92 -13.46 -12.95
CA VAL A 235 19.59 -13.22 -11.66
C VAL A 235 20.59 -12.04 -11.66
N PRO A 236 21.41 -11.81 -12.71
CA PRO A 236 22.34 -10.68 -12.74
C PRO A 236 21.65 -9.31 -12.71
N SER A 237 20.39 -9.21 -13.14
CA SER A 237 19.66 -7.95 -13.19
C SER A 237 19.32 -7.39 -11.80
N TRP A 238 19.28 -8.25 -10.77
CA TRP A 238 18.93 -7.87 -9.40
C TRP A 238 20.00 -8.25 -8.37
N ALA A 239 20.89 -9.19 -8.68
CA ALA A 239 22.03 -9.54 -7.83
C ALA A 239 23.30 -8.72 -8.14
N GLY A 240 23.29 -7.97 -9.24
CA GLY A 240 24.46 -7.23 -9.74
C GLY A 240 25.33 -8.06 -10.68
N LYS A 241 26.11 -7.36 -11.51
CA LYS A 241 27.09 -7.95 -12.44
C LYS A 241 28.54 -7.74 -12.00
N ASP A 242 28.79 -6.73 -11.15
CA ASP A 242 30.12 -6.39 -10.67
C ASP A 242 30.55 -7.37 -9.56
N PRO A 243 31.68 -8.09 -9.68
CA PRO A 243 32.21 -8.91 -8.59
C PRO A 243 32.35 -8.16 -7.25
N ARG A 244 32.60 -6.84 -7.28
CA ARG A 244 32.68 -5.98 -6.10
C ARG A 244 31.35 -5.84 -5.35
N SER A 245 30.22 -6.08 -6.02
CA SER A 245 28.89 -6.07 -5.38
C SER A 245 28.53 -7.41 -4.74
N LEU A 246 29.47 -8.36 -4.68
CA LEU A 246 29.31 -9.70 -4.09
C LEU A 246 28.03 -10.42 -4.55
N PRO A 247 27.82 -10.62 -5.87
CA PRO A 247 26.56 -11.11 -6.41
C PRO A 247 26.13 -12.48 -5.88
N LEU A 248 27.07 -13.40 -5.64
CA LEU A 248 26.74 -14.71 -5.07
C LEU A 248 26.27 -14.62 -3.61
N ALA A 249 26.75 -13.61 -2.85
CA ALA A 249 26.25 -13.35 -1.51
C ALA A 249 24.83 -12.76 -1.55
N ALA A 250 24.54 -11.89 -2.52
CA ALA A 250 23.20 -11.36 -2.74
C ALA A 250 22.19 -12.47 -3.07
N VAL A 251 22.54 -13.41 -3.97
CA VAL A 251 21.71 -14.58 -4.29
C VAL A 251 21.43 -15.44 -3.06
N ARG A 252 22.48 -15.78 -2.29
CA ARG A 252 22.36 -16.55 -1.03
C ARG A 252 21.47 -15.84 -0.01
N SER A 253 21.64 -14.54 0.15
CA SER A 253 20.88 -13.71 1.09
C SER A 253 19.39 -13.70 0.71
N VAL A 254 19.08 -13.42 -0.56
CA VAL A 254 17.70 -13.40 -1.07
C VAL A 254 17.05 -14.77 -0.95
N GLY A 255 17.71 -15.84 -1.39
CA GLY A 255 17.14 -17.19 -1.30
C GLY A 255 16.89 -17.63 0.15
N THR A 256 17.80 -17.28 1.08
CA THR A 256 17.60 -17.54 2.52
C THR A 256 16.38 -16.78 3.07
N GLN A 257 16.23 -15.52 2.69
CA GLN A 257 15.10 -14.69 3.10
C GLN A 257 13.76 -15.18 2.55
N VAL A 258 13.73 -15.61 1.28
CA VAL A 258 12.56 -16.23 0.64
C VAL A 258 12.12 -17.44 1.44
N LEU A 259 13.03 -18.40 1.69
CA LEU A 259 12.72 -19.63 2.41
C LEU A 259 12.21 -19.36 3.84
N LYS A 260 12.88 -18.49 4.58
CA LYS A 260 12.50 -18.15 5.96
C LYS A 260 11.11 -17.51 6.03
N THR A 261 10.79 -16.61 5.10
CA THR A 261 9.51 -15.89 5.08
C THR A 261 8.37 -16.77 4.58
N ALA A 262 8.61 -17.55 3.52
CA ALA A 262 7.64 -18.51 3.01
C ALA A 262 7.27 -19.56 4.08
N GLU A 263 8.24 -20.07 4.84
CA GLU A 263 7.99 -21.02 5.93
C GLU A 263 7.18 -20.38 7.07
N ARG A 264 7.42 -19.09 7.39
CA ARG A 264 6.60 -18.36 8.37
C ARG A 264 5.15 -18.25 7.91
N ILE A 265 4.92 -17.92 6.64
CA ILE A 265 3.57 -17.84 6.05
C ILE A 265 2.91 -19.22 6.06
N ARG A 266 3.62 -20.28 5.65
CA ARG A 266 3.12 -21.67 5.63
C ARG A 266 2.65 -22.11 7.01
N LYS A 267 3.46 -21.89 8.05
CA LYS A 267 3.06 -22.19 9.43
C LYS A 267 1.79 -21.45 9.86
N GLN A 268 1.62 -20.19 9.45
CA GLN A 268 0.40 -19.45 9.74
C GLN A 268 -0.79 -19.97 8.94
N LEU A 269 -0.62 -20.34 7.66
CA LEU A 269 -1.66 -20.98 6.85
C LEU A 269 -2.11 -22.31 7.44
N ASP A 270 -1.22 -23.12 7.99
CA ASP A 270 -1.56 -24.40 8.61
C ASP A 270 -2.47 -24.23 9.84
N THR A 271 -2.45 -23.06 10.50
CA THR A 271 -3.41 -22.75 11.57
C THR A 271 -4.79 -22.36 11.05
N VAL A 272 -4.93 -22.03 9.75
CA VAL A 272 -6.19 -21.60 9.12
C VAL A 272 -6.91 -22.84 8.55
N PRO A 273 -8.13 -23.15 9.02
CA PRO A 273 -8.85 -24.36 8.60
C PRO A 273 -9.16 -24.36 7.10
N SER A 274 -9.12 -25.56 6.50
CA SER A 274 -9.24 -25.76 5.04
C SER A 274 -10.68 -25.93 4.53
N THR A 275 -11.68 -26.04 5.42
CA THR A 275 -13.06 -26.39 5.04
C THR A 275 -13.98 -25.17 5.18
N PRO A 276 -14.87 -24.88 4.21
CA PRO A 276 -15.95 -23.94 4.43
C PRO A 276 -16.97 -24.54 5.42
N ALA A 277 -17.57 -23.71 6.28
CA ALA A 277 -18.78 -24.12 6.99
C ALA A 277 -19.88 -24.45 5.95
N PRO A 278 -20.72 -25.47 6.17
CA PRO A 278 -21.68 -25.91 5.17
C PRO A 278 -22.69 -24.80 4.88
N SER A 279 -22.80 -24.38 3.63
CA SER A 279 -23.86 -23.49 3.15
C SER A 279 -25.19 -24.27 3.07
N PRO A 280 -26.34 -23.65 3.42
CA PRO A 280 -27.64 -24.25 3.19
C PRO A 280 -27.92 -24.43 1.69
N PRO A 281 -28.77 -25.40 1.30
CA PRO A 281 -29.00 -25.73 -0.10
C PRO A 281 -29.68 -24.56 -0.83
N LYS A 282 -29.23 -24.30 -2.05
CA LYS A 282 -29.80 -23.28 -2.95
C LYS A 282 -31.32 -23.50 -3.11
N PRO A 283 -32.15 -22.45 -3.01
CA PRO A 283 -33.57 -22.58 -3.31
C PRO A 283 -33.77 -22.89 -4.80
N ARG A 284 -34.59 -23.91 -5.05
CA ARG A 284 -35.05 -24.33 -6.37
C ARG A 284 -35.98 -23.23 -6.92
N VAL A 285 -35.67 -22.70 -8.10
CA VAL A 285 -36.55 -21.77 -8.82
C VAL A 285 -37.77 -22.55 -9.33
N PRO A 286 -39.03 -22.17 -8.98
CA PRO A 286 -40.20 -22.74 -9.64
C PRO A 286 -40.37 -22.15 -11.03
N ALA A 287 -40.77 -23.00 -11.97
CA ALA A 287 -41.04 -22.66 -13.35
C ALA A 287 -42.15 -21.59 -13.49
N THR A 288 -41.89 -20.68 -14.42
CA THR A 288 -42.79 -19.66 -14.95
C THR A 288 -44.11 -20.26 -15.43
N THR A 289 -45.24 -19.75 -14.94
CA THR A 289 -46.54 -19.85 -15.63
C THR A 289 -46.97 -18.45 -16.04
N ALA A 290 -47.33 -18.31 -17.31
CA ALA A 290 -47.72 -17.07 -17.96
C ALA A 290 -49.17 -16.68 -17.62
N SER A 291 -49.44 -15.38 -17.56
CA SER A 291 -50.79 -14.79 -17.71
C SER A 291 -50.70 -13.31 -18.15
N PRO A 292 -51.75 -12.77 -18.80
CA PRO A 292 -51.67 -11.81 -19.92
C PRO A 292 -51.76 -10.31 -19.53
N PRO A 293 -51.62 -9.34 -20.48
CA PRO A 293 -51.52 -7.89 -20.20
C PRO A 293 -52.91 -7.18 -20.27
N PRO A 294 -53.06 -5.85 -20.01
CA PRO A 294 -53.90 -5.35 -18.91
C PRO A 294 -55.06 -4.43 -19.36
N THR A 295 -55.83 -3.89 -18.40
CA THR A 295 -56.68 -2.69 -18.59
C THR A 295 -56.58 -1.79 -17.35
N PRO A 296 -56.49 -0.44 -17.47
CA PRO A 296 -56.09 0.43 -16.35
C PRO A 296 -57.28 1.08 -15.61
N PRO A 297 -57.14 1.33 -14.29
CA PRO A 297 -57.73 2.53 -13.70
C PRO A 297 -56.81 3.19 -12.64
N PRO A 298 -57.25 4.28 -11.98
CA PRO A 298 -56.81 5.66 -12.14
C PRO A 298 -55.52 6.04 -11.38
N LYS A 299 -54.94 7.19 -11.75
CA LYS A 299 -53.66 7.74 -11.26
C LYS A 299 -53.59 7.87 -9.72
N LYS A 300 -52.73 7.06 -9.10
CA LYS A 300 -52.18 7.28 -7.74
C LYS A 300 -51.04 8.31 -7.79
N PRO A 301 -50.77 9.06 -6.70
CA PRO A 301 -49.67 10.02 -6.64
C PRO A 301 -48.33 9.36 -6.99
N LYS A 302 -47.51 10.08 -7.77
CA LYS A 302 -46.22 9.63 -8.28
C LYS A 302 -45.34 9.17 -7.10
N PRO A 303 -44.75 7.96 -7.12
CA PRO A 303 -43.82 7.54 -6.07
C PRO A 303 -42.63 8.53 -6.00
N PRO A 304 -42.10 8.80 -4.80
CA PRO A 304 -40.91 9.63 -4.65
C PRO A 304 -39.75 9.07 -5.48
N SER A 305 -38.89 9.95 -6.00
CA SER A 305 -37.68 9.54 -6.74
C SER A 305 -36.79 8.62 -5.88
N PRO A 306 -36.07 7.66 -6.46
CA PRO A 306 -35.27 6.67 -5.71
C PRO A 306 -34.37 7.27 -4.61
N SER A 307 -33.71 8.40 -4.91
CA SER A 307 -32.86 9.12 -3.94
C SER A 307 -33.61 9.67 -2.72
N ARG A 308 -34.91 9.97 -2.85
CA ARG A 308 -35.73 10.53 -1.76
C ARG A 308 -36.11 9.45 -0.74
N GLU A 309 -36.40 8.23 -1.20
CA GLU A 309 -36.67 7.10 -0.28
C GLU A 309 -35.42 6.70 0.50
N VAL A 310 -34.26 6.71 -0.15
CA VAL A 310 -32.95 6.48 0.50
C VAL A 310 -32.69 7.52 1.60
N ILE A 311 -32.87 8.81 1.30
CA ILE A 311 -32.71 9.89 2.28
C ILE A 311 -33.67 9.71 3.47
N ASN A 312 -34.94 9.38 3.21
CA ASN A 312 -35.91 9.14 4.27
C ASN A 312 -35.53 7.93 5.16
N ALA A 313 -34.99 6.87 4.55
CA ALA A 313 -34.51 5.70 5.28
C ALA A 313 -33.30 6.04 6.17
N LEU A 314 -32.36 6.84 5.67
CA LEU A 314 -31.21 7.35 6.43
C LEU A 314 -31.66 8.22 7.60
N ALA A 315 -32.59 9.14 7.39
CA ALA A 315 -33.15 9.98 8.45
C ALA A 315 -33.86 9.13 9.53
N ALA A 316 -34.66 8.13 9.12
CA ALA A 316 -35.31 7.21 10.06
C ALA A 316 -34.29 6.36 10.85
N ALA A 317 -33.24 5.89 10.19
CA ALA A 317 -32.15 5.16 10.85
C ALA A 317 -31.40 6.04 11.86
N HIS A 318 -31.16 7.31 11.52
CA HIS A 318 -30.52 8.25 12.42
C HIS A 318 -31.37 8.49 13.67
N ALA A 319 -32.67 8.75 13.50
CA ALA A 319 -33.61 8.88 14.62
C ALA A 319 -33.59 7.63 15.51
N PHE A 320 -33.61 6.43 14.91
CA PHE A 320 -33.45 5.19 15.66
C PHE A 320 -32.15 5.18 16.47
N PHE A 321 -30.99 5.45 15.87
CA PHE A 321 -29.71 5.45 16.58
C PHE A 321 -29.65 6.47 17.73
N GLN A 322 -30.27 7.63 17.58
CA GLN A 322 -30.36 8.63 18.65
C GLN A 322 -31.13 8.09 19.86
N THR A 323 -32.26 7.39 19.64
CA THR A 323 -33.04 6.80 20.74
C THR A 323 -32.28 5.71 21.50
N GLN A 324 -31.35 5.01 20.84
CA GLN A 324 -30.56 3.94 21.44
C GLN A 324 -29.37 4.45 22.26
N ARG A 325 -28.98 5.73 22.12
CA ARG A 325 -27.74 6.28 22.70
C ARG A 325 -27.72 6.24 24.23
N GLN A 326 -28.80 6.65 24.89
CA GLN A 326 -28.80 6.86 26.35
C GLN A 326 -28.49 5.57 27.13
N ASN A 327 -28.92 4.42 26.61
CA ASN A 327 -28.74 3.11 27.24
C ASN A 327 -27.52 2.35 26.66
N SER A 328 -26.47 3.06 26.25
CA SER A 328 -25.30 2.49 25.58
C SER A 328 -23.98 2.89 26.25
N TRP A 329 -22.86 2.35 25.75
CA TRP A 329 -21.53 2.76 26.20
C TRP A 329 -21.11 4.15 25.69
N VAL A 330 -21.83 4.73 24.72
CA VAL A 330 -21.42 5.93 24.00
C VAL A 330 -21.30 7.17 24.90
N PRO A 331 -22.26 7.52 25.78
CA PRO A 331 -22.13 8.67 26.66
C PRO A 331 -20.93 8.56 27.60
N GLY A 332 -20.78 7.40 28.27
CA GLY A 332 -19.63 7.16 29.14
C GLY A 332 -18.30 7.21 28.41
N TYR A 333 -18.24 6.71 27.18
CA TYR A 333 -17.03 6.78 26.36
C TYR A 333 -16.65 8.22 25.99
N LEU A 334 -17.60 9.03 25.52
CA LEU A 334 -17.32 10.43 25.16
C LEU A 334 -16.95 11.26 26.41
N ALA A 335 -17.60 11.04 27.54
CA ALA A 335 -17.25 11.66 28.81
C ALA A 335 -15.81 11.30 29.25
N VAL A 336 -15.42 10.01 29.19
CA VAL A 336 -14.04 9.56 29.50
C VAL A 336 -13.01 10.15 28.53
N ARG A 337 -13.42 10.47 27.30
CA ARG A 337 -12.57 11.15 26.31
C ARG A 337 -12.51 12.67 26.51
N GLY A 338 -13.19 13.23 27.51
CA GLY A 338 -13.15 14.64 27.87
C GLY A 338 -14.12 15.52 27.06
N PHE A 339 -15.07 14.94 26.33
CA PHE A 339 -16.09 15.71 25.62
C PHE A 339 -17.18 16.21 26.58
N PRO A 340 -17.66 17.45 26.39
CA PRO A 340 -18.78 18.00 27.16
C PRO A 340 -20.11 17.32 26.81
N ASP A 341 -21.10 17.40 27.71
CA ASP A 341 -22.39 16.70 27.54
C ASP A 341 -23.20 17.19 26.33
N ASP A 342 -23.05 18.46 25.96
CA ASP A 342 -23.74 19.09 24.82
C ASP A 342 -23.25 18.55 23.47
N VAL A 343 -22.07 17.91 23.40
CA VAL A 343 -21.53 17.27 22.19
C VAL A 343 -22.55 16.32 21.57
N HIS A 344 -23.35 15.64 22.41
CA HIS A 344 -24.33 14.68 21.95
C HIS A 344 -25.50 15.33 21.22
N HIS A 345 -25.93 16.50 21.72
CA HIS A 345 -27.05 17.24 21.16
C HIS A 345 -26.63 17.96 19.88
N PHE A 346 -25.49 18.67 19.93
CA PHE A 346 -24.99 19.43 18.79
C PHE A 346 -24.65 18.53 17.59
N TRP A 347 -23.95 17.42 17.82
CA TRP A 347 -23.56 16.48 16.76
C TRP A 347 -24.61 15.40 16.48
N GLU A 348 -25.76 15.46 17.17
CA GLU A 348 -26.85 14.47 17.10
C GLU A 348 -26.33 13.02 17.11
N THR A 349 -25.39 12.73 18.02
CA THR A 349 -24.73 11.43 18.09
C THR A 349 -25.73 10.31 18.37
N GLY A 350 -25.48 9.12 17.83
CA GLY A 350 -26.31 7.94 18.03
C GLY A 350 -25.53 6.71 18.49
N TYR A 351 -26.25 5.62 18.74
CA TYR A 351 -25.68 4.30 18.98
C TYR A 351 -26.34 3.26 18.10
N ALA A 352 -25.53 2.46 17.39
CA ALA A 352 -25.98 1.27 16.69
C ALA A 352 -25.93 0.06 17.64
N PRO A 353 -27.07 -0.53 18.02
CA PRO A 353 -27.10 -1.64 18.98
C PRO A 353 -26.35 -2.89 18.50
N LYS A 354 -25.90 -3.71 19.47
CA LYS A 354 -25.36 -5.06 19.21
C LYS A 354 -26.34 -5.95 18.44
N ALA A 355 -27.63 -5.83 18.76
CA ALA A 355 -28.68 -6.57 18.07
C ALA A 355 -28.96 -5.94 16.70
N GLY A 356 -28.13 -6.25 15.70
CA GLY A 356 -28.22 -5.67 14.35
C GLY A 356 -29.54 -5.91 13.63
N GLN A 357 -30.35 -6.88 14.05
CA GLN A 357 -31.71 -7.09 13.52
C GLN A 357 -32.72 -6.04 14.00
N ALA A 358 -32.45 -5.34 15.10
CA ALA A 358 -33.36 -4.34 15.65
C ALA A 358 -33.57 -3.15 14.69
N LEU A 359 -32.50 -2.67 14.04
CA LEU A 359 -32.59 -1.62 13.03
C LEU A 359 -33.41 -2.09 11.81
N VAL A 360 -33.13 -3.30 11.31
CA VAL A 360 -33.83 -3.86 10.14
C VAL A 360 -35.32 -4.00 10.41
N ALA A 361 -35.69 -4.55 11.57
CA ALA A 361 -37.09 -4.68 11.99
C ALA A 361 -37.77 -3.32 12.13
N HIS A 362 -37.10 -2.34 12.76
CA HIS A 362 -37.61 -0.98 12.91
C HIS A 362 -37.89 -0.31 11.56
N LEU A 363 -36.94 -0.34 10.63
CA LEU A 363 -37.09 0.31 9.33
C LEU A 363 -38.12 -0.40 8.45
N ARG A 364 -38.21 -1.73 8.50
CA ARG A 364 -39.29 -2.47 7.82
C ARG A 364 -40.67 -2.12 8.37
N ALA A 365 -40.80 -1.95 9.68
CA ALA A 365 -42.06 -1.52 10.29
C ALA A 365 -42.49 -0.11 9.84
N LEU A 366 -41.54 0.74 9.46
CA LEU A 366 -41.79 2.05 8.83
C LEU A 366 -42.08 1.97 7.33
N GLY A 367 -42.08 0.77 6.74
CA GLY A 367 -42.44 0.53 5.34
C GLY A 367 -41.26 0.56 4.35
N PHE A 368 -40.01 0.68 4.81
CA PHE A 368 -38.84 0.64 3.93
C PHE A 368 -38.58 -0.78 3.43
N THR A 369 -38.35 -0.91 2.12
CA THR A 369 -38.02 -2.20 1.49
C THR A 369 -36.55 -2.56 1.67
N ASP A 370 -36.23 -3.86 1.63
CA ASP A 370 -34.85 -4.34 1.74
C ASP A 370 -33.92 -3.72 0.68
N ALA A 371 -34.43 -3.49 -0.53
CA ALA A 371 -33.68 -2.86 -1.61
C ALA A 371 -33.28 -1.41 -1.28
N VAL A 372 -34.21 -0.62 -0.71
CA VAL A 372 -33.92 0.75 -0.27
C VAL A 372 -32.89 0.76 0.86
N LEU A 373 -32.98 -0.18 1.80
CA LEU A 373 -32.01 -0.27 2.91
C LEU A 373 -30.60 -0.63 2.42
N GLU A 374 -30.51 -1.53 1.42
CA GLU A 374 -29.24 -1.90 0.78
C GLU A 374 -28.67 -0.72 -0.03
N GLU A 375 -29.49 -0.03 -0.81
CA GLU A 375 -29.08 1.16 -1.57
C GLU A 375 -28.61 2.30 -0.66
N ALA A 376 -29.27 2.48 0.49
CA ALA A 376 -28.88 3.43 1.52
C ALA A 376 -27.59 3.04 2.27
N GLY A 377 -27.07 1.83 2.04
CA GLY A 377 -25.88 1.34 2.74
C GLY A 377 -26.09 1.12 4.24
N LEU A 378 -27.34 0.92 4.68
CA LEU A 378 -27.70 0.72 6.09
C LEU A 378 -27.58 -0.74 6.54
N VAL A 379 -27.65 -1.66 5.57
CA VAL A 379 -27.67 -3.10 5.80
C VAL A 379 -26.69 -3.80 4.87
N ARG A 380 -26.34 -5.03 5.24
CA ARG A 380 -25.57 -5.95 4.42
C ARG A 380 -26.26 -7.31 4.40
N ARG A 381 -26.10 -8.02 3.30
CA ARG A 381 -26.58 -9.39 3.14
C ARG A 381 -25.43 -10.35 3.44
N ALA A 382 -25.58 -11.17 4.48
CA ALA A 382 -24.67 -12.26 4.79
C ALA A 382 -25.50 -13.55 4.85
N ASP A 383 -25.09 -14.57 4.10
CA ASP A 383 -25.77 -15.87 4.06
C ASP A 383 -27.28 -15.77 3.77
N GLY A 384 -27.67 -14.85 2.88
CA GLY A 384 -29.08 -14.58 2.54
C GLY A 384 -29.88 -13.83 3.61
N THR A 385 -29.29 -13.59 4.78
CA THR A 385 -29.91 -12.84 5.87
C THR A 385 -29.48 -11.38 5.81
N LEU A 386 -30.46 -10.48 5.79
CA LEU A 386 -30.23 -9.04 5.89
C LEU A 386 -29.88 -8.68 7.34
N SER A 387 -28.80 -7.94 7.55
CA SER A 387 -28.37 -7.48 8.87
C SER A 387 -27.93 -6.03 8.81
N ALA A 388 -28.09 -5.27 9.91
CA ALA A 388 -27.54 -3.94 9.98
C ALA A 388 -26.04 -3.94 9.69
N LEU A 389 -25.60 -2.94 8.94
CA LEU A 389 -24.18 -2.70 8.71
C LEU A 389 -23.47 -2.33 10.02
N PHE A 390 -24.03 -1.33 10.71
CA PHE A 390 -23.45 -0.82 11.94
C PHE A 390 -23.93 -1.67 13.11
N ILE A 391 -22.97 -2.25 13.83
CA ILE A 391 -23.22 -3.12 14.98
C ILE A 391 -22.28 -2.70 16.10
N ASP A 392 -22.84 -2.36 17.26
CA ASP A 392 -22.13 -1.92 18.47
C ASP A 392 -21.19 -0.73 18.26
N ARG A 393 -21.71 0.35 17.65
CA ARG A 393 -20.93 1.53 17.25
C ARG A 393 -21.55 2.83 17.76
N LEU A 394 -20.70 3.77 18.19
CA LEU A 394 -21.04 5.19 18.20
C LEU A 394 -21.29 5.61 16.76
N ILE A 395 -22.41 6.28 16.51
CA ILE A 395 -22.83 6.77 15.20
C ILE A 395 -22.71 8.29 15.15
N LEU A 396 -22.00 8.78 14.15
CA LEU A 396 -21.91 10.19 13.77
C LEU A 396 -22.57 10.35 12.39
N PRO A 397 -23.61 11.17 12.25
CA PRO A 397 -24.26 11.38 10.96
C PRO A 397 -23.33 12.14 10.00
N LEU A 398 -23.34 11.74 8.73
CA LEU A 398 -22.74 12.49 7.63
C LEU A 398 -23.85 13.29 6.96
N ARG A 399 -23.65 14.60 6.85
CA ARG A 399 -24.66 15.53 6.33
C ARG A 399 -24.14 16.30 5.12
N GLU A 400 -25.03 16.55 4.18
CA GLU A 400 -24.83 17.61 3.20
C GLU A 400 -24.95 18.99 3.85
N ALA A 401 -24.54 20.03 3.13
CA ALA A 401 -24.56 21.41 3.63
C ALA A 401 -25.96 21.92 4.01
N ASP A 402 -27.03 21.31 3.49
CA ASP A 402 -28.42 21.62 3.85
C ASP A 402 -28.92 20.85 5.10
N GLY A 403 -28.12 19.92 5.63
CA GLY A 403 -28.45 19.11 6.80
C GLY A 403 -29.02 17.73 6.48
N THR A 404 -29.19 17.41 5.20
CA THR A 404 -29.66 16.09 4.77
C THR A 404 -28.66 15.01 5.19
N VAL A 405 -29.12 14.01 5.95
CA VAL A 405 -28.29 12.86 6.33
C VAL A 405 -28.09 11.95 5.12
N VAL A 406 -26.85 11.82 4.68
CA VAL A 406 -26.45 11.02 3.51
C VAL A 406 -25.71 9.74 3.89
N GLY A 407 -25.28 9.62 5.14
CA GLY A 407 -24.61 8.42 5.64
C GLY A 407 -24.19 8.55 7.09
N PHE A 408 -23.31 7.67 7.53
CA PHE A 408 -22.83 7.59 8.90
C PHE A 408 -21.36 7.19 8.98
N ILE A 409 -20.70 7.69 10.02
CA ILE A 409 -19.44 7.15 10.54
C ILE A 409 -19.75 6.38 11.83
N GLY A 410 -19.32 5.12 11.88
CA GLY A 410 -19.52 4.21 13.01
C GLY A 410 -18.21 3.86 13.71
N ARG A 411 -17.98 4.37 14.92
CA ARG A 411 -16.82 4.03 15.77
C ARG A 411 -17.15 2.84 16.67
N ARG A 412 -16.39 1.74 16.59
CA ARG A 412 -16.60 0.56 17.46
C ARG A 412 -16.14 0.81 18.88
N SER A 413 -16.67 0.08 19.85
CA SER A 413 -16.08 0.05 21.20
C SER A 413 -14.64 -0.49 21.18
N ASP A 414 -13.80 -0.10 22.14
CA ASP A 414 -12.41 -0.56 22.20
C ASP A 414 -12.29 -2.07 22.34
N ALA A 415 -13.28 -2.69 23.02
CA ALA A 415 -13.36 -4.14 23.23
C ALA A 415 -13.91 -4.92 22.02
N ALA A 416 -14.54 -4.25 21.04
CA ALA A 416 -15.13 -4.90 19.87
C ALA A 416 -14.08 -5.22 18.78
N ARG A 417 -14.33 -6.23 17.95
CA ARG A 417 -13.45 -6.59 16.81
C ARG A 417 -13.81 -5.79 15.55
N GLY A 418 -12.90 -5.76 14.58
CA GLY A 418 -13.08 -5.08 13.29
C GLY A 418 -12.48 -3.67 13.24
N PRO A 419 -12.77 -2.88 12.20
CA PRO A 419 -12.14 -1.58 12.01
C PRO A 419 -12.60 -0.56 13.06
N LYS A 420 -11.66 0.28 13.54
CA LYS A 420 -11.87 1.31 14.57
C LYS A 420 -13.04 2.21 14.19
N TYR A 421 -13.05 2.69 12.95
CA TYR A 421 -14.17 3.38 12.33
C TYR A 421 -14.67 2.59 11.11
N LEU A 422 -15.95 2.76 10.78
CA LEU A 422 -16.59 2.19 9.61
C LEU A 422 -17.47 3.28 8.99
N ASN A 423 -17.35 3.54 7.69
CA ASN A 423 -18.22 4.50 7.00
C ASN A 423 -19.32 3.77 6.24
N THR A 424 -20.44 4.45 6.02
CA THR A 424 -21.41 4.10 4.96
C THR A 424 -20.65 3.85 3.65
N PRO A 425 -21.03 2.82 2.87
CA PRO A 425 -20.44 2.59 1.56
C PRO A 425 -20.84 3.70 0.58
N ALA A 426 -20.21 3.80 -0.59
CA ALA A 426 -20.67 4.73 -1.62
C ALA A 426 -22.11 4.40 -2.03
N THR A 427 -22.98 5.41 -2.08
CA THR A 427 -24.39 5.30 -2.46
C THR A 427 -24.76 6.36 -3.49
N SER A 428 -26.01 6.35 -3.95
CA SER A 428 -26.54 7.39 -4.84
C SER A 428 -26.55 8.80 -4.22
N VAL A 429 -26.47 8.90 -2.88
CA VAL A 429 -26.49 10.17 -2.13
C VAL A 429 -25.22 10.44 -1.34
N PHE A 430 -24.26 9.50 -1.30
CA PHE A 430 -23.04 9.65 -0.52
C PHE A 430 -21.79 9.26 -1.30
N GLN A 431 -20.89 10.22 -1.42
CA GLN A 431 -19.55 10.05 -2.01
C GLN A 431 -18.49 10.57 -1.05
N LYS A 432 -17.57 9.68 -0.64
CA LYS A 432 -16.48 10.00 0.30
C LYS A 432 -15.48 11.01 -0.22
N SER A 433 -15.32 11.10 -1.54
CA SER A 433 -14.45 12.08 -2.19
C SER A 433 -15.02 13.50 -2.16
N GLN A 434 -16.29 13.68 -1.78
CA GLN A 434 -16.98 14.98 -1.82
C GLN A 434 -17.54 15.40 -0.45
N THR A 435 -17.64 14.48 0.51
CA THR A 435 -18.28 14.75 1.80
C THR A 435 -17.25 15.01 2.89
N LEU A 436 -17.33 16.20 3.50
CA LEU A 436 -16.55 16.58 4.68
C LEU A 436 -17.42 16.50 5.94
N PHE A 437 -17.01 15.69 6.91
CA PHE A 437 -17.65 15.68 8.23
C PHE A 437 -17.39 17.00 8.95
N GLY A 438 -18.42 17.59 9.56
CA GLY A 438 -18.36 18.93 10.20
C GLY A 438 -18.77 20.09 9.30
N LEU A 439 -18.94 19.87 7.98
CA LEU A 439 -19.27 20.95 7.05
C LEU A 439 -20.64 21.56 7.35
N PHE A 440 -21.66 20.73 7.53
CA PHE A 440 -22.99 21.20 7.89
C PHE A 440 -22.94 22.00 9.20
N GLU A 441 -22.34 21.42 10.24
CA GLU A 441 -22.30 22.00 11.57
C GLU A 441 -21.54 23.34 11.62
N GLY A 442 -20.56 23.52 10.74
CA GLY A 442 -19.73 24.71 10.66
C GLY A 442 -20.07 25.70 9.54
N ARG A 443 -21.02 25.40 8.65
CA ARG A 443 -21.25 26.17 7.41
C ARG A 443 -21.52 27.66 7.64
N ASP A 444 -22.30 28.02 8.64
CA ASP A 444 -22.67 29.41 8.91
C ASP A 444 -21.46 30.19 9.42
N ARG A 445 -20.59 29.53 10.21
CA ARG A 445 -19.33 30.09 10.67
C ARG A 445 -18.33 30.25 9.54
N LEU A 446 -18.22 29.26 8.64
CA LEU A 446 -17.39 29.35 7.44
C LEU A 446 -17.83 30.53 6.56
N ALA A 447 -19.15 30.70 6.37
CA ALA A 447 -19.72 31.81 5.62
C ALA A 447 -19.46 33.16 6.32
N ALA A 448 -19.41 33.18 7.65
CA ALA A 448 -19.04 34.35 8.46
C ALA A 448 -17.51 34.61 8.50
N GLY A 449 -16.70 33.82 7.79
CA GLY A 449 -15.25 34.02 7.68
C GLY A 449 -14.39 33.23 8.68
N ALA A 450 -14.97 32.27 9.39
CA ALA A 450 -14.17 31.34 10.19
C ALA A 450 -13.25 30.51 9.29
N ARG A 451 -12.03 30.26 9.76
CA ARG A 451 -11.02 29.53 8.98
C ARG A 451 -11.31 28.02 9.02
N PRO A 452 -11.32 27.33 7.87
CA PRO A 452 -11.42 25.88 7.85
C PRO A 452 -10.13 25.24 8.36
N LEU A 453 -10.28 24.26 9.26
CA LEU A 453 -9.21 23.43 9.79
C LEU A 453 -9.44 21.97 9.38
N ILE A 454 -8.59 21.41 8.54
CA ILE A 454 -8.68 20.01 8.13
C ILE A 454 -7.93 19.13 9.14
N VAL A 455 -8.65 18.19 9.74
CA VAL A 455 -8.12 17.20 10.71
C VAL A 455 -8.28 15.78 10.17
N GLU A 456 -7.65 14.79 10.80
CA GLU A 456 -7.66 13.40 10.33
C GLU A 456 -8.98 12.66 10.60
N GLY A 457 -9.51 12.80 11.82
CA GLY A 457 -10.62 11.98 12.29
C GLY A 457 -11.85 12.78 12.74
N PRO A 458 -13.01 12.13 12.82
CA PRO A 458 -14.23 12.79 13.26
C PRO A 458 -14.21 13.16 14.76
N LEU A 459 -13.50 12.41 15.61
CA LEU A 459 -13.35 12.80 17.02
C LEU A 459 -12.48 14.05 17.17
N ASP A 460 -11.53 14.30 16.27
CA ASP A 460 -10.72 15.51 16.26
C ASP A 460 -11.58 16.72 15.91
N VAL A 461 -12.52 16.56 14.97
CA VAL A 461 -13.52 17.59 14.64
C VAL A 461 -14.32 17.97 15.88
N LEU A 462 -14.85 16.97 16.60
CA LEU A 462 -15.58 17.19 17.84
C LEU A 462 -14.69 17.88 18.90
N ALA A 463 -13.41 17.52 18.97
CA ALA A 463 -12.50 18.02 19.98
C ALA A 463 -12.14 19.49 19.75
N VAL A 464 -11.81 19.84 18.50
CA VAL A 464 -11.58 21.23 18.11
C VAL A 464 -12.83 22.07 18.31
N HIS A 465 -14.00 21.55 17.93
CA HIS A 465 -15.27 22.26 18.14
C HIS A 465 -15.51 22.55 19.63
N SER A 466 -15.30 21.54 20.49
CA SER A 466 -15.48 21.66 21.95
C SER A 466 -14.48 22.65 22.57
N ALA A 467 -13.29 22.80 21.98
CA ALA A 467 -12.23 23.64 22.51
C ALA A 467 -12.26 25.09 22.00
N GLN A 468 -12.68 25.29 20.75
CA GLN A 468 -12.59 26.57 20.07
C GLN A 468 -13.81 26.83 19.16
N PRO A 469 -15.01 27.01 19.74
CA PRO A 469 -16.26 27.16 18.99
C PRO A 469 -16.35 28.48 18.20
N ASP A 470 -15.43 29.43 18.38
CA ASP A 470 -15.44 30.73 17.68
C ASP A 470 -14.27 30.93 16.70
N GLY A 471 -13.23 30.10 16.77
CA GLY A 471 -12.02 30.24 15.94
C GLY A 471 -12.10 29.46 14.64
N TYR A 472 -11.64 28.20 14.68
CA TYR A 472 -11.64 27.32 13.52
C TYR A 472 -12.97 26.58 13.34
N VAL A 473 -13.26 26.22 12.09
CA VAL A 473 -14.25 25.19 11.77
C VAL A 473 -13.49 23.93 11.37
N ALA A 474 -13.48 22.95 12.25
CA ALA A 474 -12.81 21.68 11.99
C ALA A 474 -13.63 20.80 11.03
N LEU A 475 -12.93 20.18 10.09
CA LEU A 475 -13.51 19.34 9.05
C LEU A 475 -12.64 18.09 8.86
N ALA A 476 -13.26 16.92 8.66
CA ALA A 476 -12.53 15.68 8.40
C ALA A 476 -13.02 15.01 7.11
N PRO A 477 -12.10 14.59 6.21
CA PRO A 477 -12.43 13.66 5.14
C PRO A 477 -12.95 12.33 5.69
N CYS A 478 -13.90 11.70 4.99
CA CYS A 478 -14.51 10.46 5.43
C CYS A 478 -13.64 9.22 5.13
N GLY A 479 -12.44 9.14 5.73
CA GLY A 479 -11.52 8.00 5.57
C GLY A 479 -10.83 7.91 4.22
N THR A 480 -10.61 9.06 3.59
CA THR A 480 -9.92 9.21 2.32
C THR A 480 -8.91 10.35 2.42
N ALA A 481 -7.94 10.39 1.51
CA ALA A 481 -7.12 11.59 1.35
C ALA A 481 -8.00 12.79 0.94
N LEU A 482 -7.56 14.00 1.27
CA LEU A 482 -8.19 15.23 0.79
C LEU A 482 -8.17 15.25 -0.76
N THR A 483 -9.26 15.71 -1.38
CA THR A 483 -9.50 15.65 -2.82
C THR A 483 -9.81 17.05 -3.36
N ALA A 484 -9.73 17.24 -4.68
CA ALA A 484 -10.16 18.48 -5.31
C ALA A 484 -11.65 18.78 -5.06
N ASP A 485 -12.51 17.78 -5.18
CA ASP A 485 -13.94 17.95 -4.90
C ASP A 485 -14.21 18.42 -3.46
N HIS A 486 -13.44 17.97 -2.46
CA HIS A 486 -13.54 18.50 -1.10
C HIS A 486 -13.22 19.98 -1.02
N LEU A 487 -12.17 20.42 -1.71
CA LEU A 487 -11.80 21.84 -1.75
C LEU A 487 -12.84 22.66 -2.50
N GLU A 488 -13.40 22.15 -3.60
CA GLU A 488 -14.45 22.81 -4.34
C GLU A 488 -15.72 22.96 -3.49
N GLN A 489 -16.13 21.90 -2.80
CA GLN A 489 -17.25 21.95 -1.86
C GLN A 489 -17.00 22.97 -0.75
N LEU A 490 -15.81 22.95 -0.15
CA LEU A 490 -15.44 23.90 0.90
C LEU A 490 -15.42 25.35 0.39
N ALA A 491 -14.95 25.60 -0.83
CA ALA A 491 -14.91 26.91 -1.46
C ALA A 491 -16.31 27.53 -1.68
N ARG A 492 -17.37 26.72 -1.73
CA ARG A 492 -18.76 27.21 -1.80
C ARG A 492 -19.25 27.77 -0.47
N HIS A 493 -18.59 27.43 0.64
CA HIS A 493 -19.00 27.80 1.99
C HIS A 493 -18.01 28.72 2.70
N ALA A 494 -16.78 28.83 2.22
CA ALA A 494 -15.75 29.70 2.77
C ALA A 494 -15.01 30.45 1.65
N PRO A 495 -14.72 31.75 1.80
CA PRO A 495 -13.89 32.51 0.86
C PRO A 495 -12.41 32.12 1.04
N LEU A 496 -12.03 30.96 0.48
CA LEU A 496 -10.71 30.34 0.70
C LEU A 496 -9.53 31.19 0.23
N ASP A 497 -9.76 32.11 -0.72
CA ASP A 497 -8.80 33.11 -1.16
C ASP A 497 -8.44 34.11 -0.05
N GLN A 498 -9.37 34.40 0.86
CA GLN A 498 -9.20 35.34 1.96
C GLN A 498 -8.81 34.63 3.26
N VAL A 499 -9.58 33.63 3.68
CA VAL A 499 -9.41 32.99 5.00
C VAL A 499 -8.39 31.85 4.98
N GLY A 500 -8.11 31.31 3.79
CA GLY A 500 -7.17 30.21 3.60
C GLY A 500 -7.64 28.89 4.20
N ILE A 501 -6.69 27.97 4.42
CA ILE A 501 -6.92 26.65 5.00
C ILE A 501 -5.82 26.36 6.01
N VAL A 502 -6.20 25.77 7.15
CA VAL A 502 -5.25 25.23 8.13
C VAL A 502 -5.36 23.71 8.15
N LEU A 503 -4.25 23.01 8.28
CA LEU A 503 -4.20 21.56 8.51
C LEU A 503 -3.78 21.26 9.95
N ALA A 504 -4.35 20.25 10.58
CA ALA A 504 -3.85 19.70 11.83
C ALA A 504 -3.77 18.18 11.68
N PHE A 505 -2.58 17.71 11.29
CA PHE A 505 -2.24 16.29 11.16
C PHE A 505 -1.26 15.89 12.25
N ASP A 506 -1.15 14.58 12.50
CA ASP A 506 -0.25 14.07 13.53
C ASP A 506 1.20 14.53 13.29
N GLY A 507 1.90 14.94 14.36
CA GLY A 507 3.30 15.40 14.26
C GLY A 507 4.32 14.31 13.89
N ASP A 508 3.87 13.11 13.53
CA ASP A 508 4.69 11.93 13.29
C ASP A 508 5.15 11.82 11.81
N SER A 509 5.89 10.74 11.51
CA SER A 509 6.33 10.47 10.14
C SER A 509 5.17 10.26 9.15
N ALA A 510 3.98 9.86 9.62
CA ALA A 510 2.79 9.67 8.80
C ALA A 510 2.12 10.99 8.46
N GLY A 511 1.98 11.91 9.40
CA GLY A 511 1.48 13.26 9.14
C GLY A 511 2.39 14.03 8.19
N GLN A 512 3.72 13.89 8.27
CA GLN A 512 4.64 14.48 7.27
C GLN A 512 4.43 13.93 5.85
N ARG A 513 4.05 12.64 5.71
CA ARG A 513 3.68 12.07 4.41
C ARG A 513 2.31 12.58 3.95
N ALA A 514 1.35 12.77 4.86
CA ALA A 514 0.04 13.32 4.56
C ALA A 514 0.14 14.78 4.10
N VAL A 515 0.97 15.59 4.75
CA VAL A 515 1.29 16.98 4.38
C VAL A 515 1.81 17.07 2.94
N ARG A 516 2.79 16.23 2.56
CA ARG A 516 3.31 16.19 1.18
C ARG A 516 2.27 15.76 0.15
N ARG A 517 1.42 14.79 0.50
CA ARG A 517 0.35 14.33 -0.39
C ARG A 517 -0.68 15.43 -0.62
N CYS A 518 -0.99 16.23 0.39
CA CYS A 518 -1.93 17.35 0.28
C CYS A 518 -1.31 18.56 -0.43
N TRP A 519 0.02 18.73 -0.40
CA TRP A 519 0.71 19.88 -1.00
C TRP A 519 0.38 20.09 -2.48
N SER A 520 0.37 19.03 -3.30
CA SER A 520 0.08 19.14 -4.73
C SER A 520 -1.32 19.68 -5.02
N LEU A 521 -2.26 19.44 -4.09
CA LEU A 521 -3.63 19.88 -4.19
C LEU A 521 -3.78 21.29 -3.59
N LEU A 522 -3.24 21.52 -2.40
CA LEU A 522 -3.43 22.76 -1.64
C LEU A 522 -2.62 23.93 -2.18
N ARG A 523 -1.53 23.70 -2.91
CA ARG A 523 -0.76 24.79 -3.54
C ARG A 523 -1.57 25.60 -4.56
N GLU A 524 -2.67 25.04 -5.07
CA GLU A 524 -3.57 25.69 -6.02
C GLU A 524 -4.58 26.61 -5.31
N VAL A 525 -4.67 26.53 -3.97
CA VAL A 525 -5.48 27.44 -3.16
C VAL A 525 -4.80 28.81 -3.12
N SER A 526 -5.52 29.85 -3.51
CA SER A 526 -4.97 31.20 -3.63
C SER A 526 -4.72 31.90 -2.27
N GLY A 527 -5.46 31.51 -1.23
CA GLY A 527 -5.31 32.05 0.12
C GLY A 527 -4.20 31.37 0.94
N PRO A 528 -4.01 31.79 2.21
CA PRO A 528 -2.95 31.24 3.06
C PRO A 528 -3.19 29.75 3.37
N VAL A 529 -2.17 28.92 3.15
CA VAL A 529 -2.21 27.50 3.52
C VAL A 529 -1.21 27.22 4.62
N GLU A 530 -1.72 26.83 5.78
CA GLU A 530 -0.96 26.69 7.01
C GLU A 530 -1.18 25.32 7.64
N ALA A 531 -0.34 24.97 8.61
CA ALA A 531 -0.50 23.78 9.42
C ALA A 531 -0.24 24.09 10.89
N VAL A 532 -0.99 23.43 11.76
CA VAL A 532 -0.71 23.34 13.19
C VAL A 532 0.31 22.22 13.39
N VAL A 533 1.34 22.48 14.18
CA VAL A 533 2.29 21.46 14.61
C VAL A 533 1.86 20.94 15.98
N LEU A 534 1.24 19.77 15.99
CA LEU A 534 0.83 19.11 17.23
C LEU A 534 2.03 18.39 17.90
N PRO A 535 1.98 18.16 19.22
CA PRO A 535 2.94 17.30 19.90
C PRO A 535 3.05 15.92 19.25
N GLU A 536 4.26 15.34 19.26
CA GLU A 536 4.51 14.06 18.60
C GLU A 536 3.56 12.96 19.08
N GLY A 537 2.89 12.30 18.13
CA GLY A 537 1.97 11.19 18.39
C GLY A 537 0.66 11.59 19.08
N GLN A 538 0.27 12.87 19.08
CA GLN A 538 -1.01 13.34 19.63
C GLN A 538 -1.89 14.00 18.57
N ASP A 539 -3.16 13.64 18.57
CA ASP A 539 -4.24 14.26 17.80
C ASP A 539 -5.07 15.21 18.70
N PRO A 540 -5.92 16.10 18.14
CA PRO A 540 -6.78 16.97 18.93
C PRO A 540 -7.68 16.23 19.93
N ALA A 541 -8.16 15.02 19.59
CA ALA A 541 -8.98 14.23 20.49
C ALA A 541 -8.21 13.66 21.69
N ASP A 542 -6.92 13.37 21.54
CA ASP A 542 -6.02 12.89 22.60
C ASP A 542 -5.55 14.06 23.47
N LEU A 543 -5.31 15.24 22.87
CA LEU A 543 -5.06 16.48 23.62
C LEU A 543 -6.24 16.84 24.52
N LEU A 544 -7.47 16.74 23.98
CA LEU A 544 -8.68 16.97 24.77
C LEU A 544 -8.77 15.99 25.95
N ARG A 545 -8.50 14.72 25.71
CA ARG A 545 -8.57 13.68 26.74
C ARG A 545 -7.56 13.93 27.87
N HIS A 546 -6.33 14.33 27.55
CA HIS A 546 -5.26 14.44 28.54
C HIS A 546 -5.15 15.82 29.20
N GLY A 547 -5.48 16.89 28.48
CA GLY A 547 -5.29 18.27 28.95
C GLY A 547 -6.51 19.17 28.80
N GLY A 548 -7.65 18.64 28.36
CA GLY A 548 -8.90 19.38 28.22
C GLY A 548 -8.89 20.40 27.07
N ALA A 549 -9.97 21.18 26.99
CA ALA A 549 -10.21 22.16 25.93
C ALA A 549 -9.07 23.18 25.80
N LYS A 550 -8.49 23.61 26.93
CA LYS A 550 -7.39 24.57 26.93
C LYS A 550 -6.16 24.06 26.18
N LEU A 551 -5.77 22.80 26.38
CA LEU A 551 -4.58 22.24 25.72
C LEU A 551 -4.78 22.14 24.20
N VAL A 552 -5.99 21.78 23.76
CA VAL A 552 -6.35 21.80 22.33
C VAL A 552 -6.23 23.22 21.79
N LEU A 553 -6.85 24.21 22.45
CA LEU A 553 -6.82 25.62 22.05
C LEU A 553 -5.39 26.16 21.96
N ASP A 554 -4.58 25.95 23.00
CA ASP A 554 -3.18 26.39 23.06
C ASP A 554 -2.35 25.77 21.94
N SER A 555 -2.64 24.52 21.56
CA SER A 555 -1.96 23.84 20.45
C SER A 555 -2.35 24.40 19.08
N LEU A 556 -3.58 24.90 18.92
CA LEU A 556 -4.09 25.46 17.66
C LEU A 556 -3.64 26.91 17.39
N HIS A 557 -3.05 27.59 18.38
CA HIS A 557 -2.57 28.97 18.23
C HIS A 557 -1.28 29.09 17.41
N SER A 558 -0.44 28.04 17.38
CA SER A 558 0.83 28.07 16.68
C SER A 558 0.73 27.40 15.32
N VAL A 559 0.45 28.21 14.31
CA VAL A 559 0.44 27.78 12.90
C VAL A 559 1.75 28.13 12.19
N VAL A 560 2.15 27.28 11.27
CA VAL A 560 3.29 27.49 10.36
C VAL A 560 2.82 27.39 8.92
N GLN A 561 3.52 28.04 8.00
CA GLN A 561 3.20 27.95 6.57
C GLN A 561 3.40 26.51 6.09
N LEU A 562 2.42 25.95 5.37
CA LEU A 562 2.50 24.55 4.91
C LEU A 562 3.71 24.32 4.00
N ALA A 563 4.01 25.30 3.14
CA ALA A 563 5.17 25.27 2.24
C ALA A 563 6.49 25.06 3.00
N ASP A 564 6.61 25.66 4.19
CA ASP A 564 7.80 25.56 5.02
C ASP A 564 7.99 24.11 5.51
N LEU A 565 6.92 23.49 6.03
CA LEU A 565 6.95 22.10 6.49
C LEU A 565 7.27 21.12 5.37
N VAL A 566 6.70 21.35 4.18
CA VAL A 566 6.93 20.50 3.01
C VAL A 566 8.39 20.59 2.54
N VAL A 567 8.95 21.80 2.49
CA VAL A 567 10.36 22.03 2.14
C VAL A 567 11.28 21.41 3.18
N ASP A 568 11.05 21.67 4.47
CA ASP A 568 11.86 21.13 5.57
C ASP A 568 11.85 19.59 5.56
N ALA A 569 10.69 18.98 5.28
CA ALA A 569 10.55 17.53 5.15
C ALA A 569 11.29 16.93 3.94
N GLU A 570 11.39 17.66 2.81
CA GLU A 570 12.19 17.23 1.66
C GLU A 570 13.69 17.40 1.89
N VAL A 571 14.10 18.49 2.56
CA VAL A 571 15.50 18.68 2.98
C VAL A 571 15.93 17.55 3.92
N ALA A 572 15.12 17.22 4.92
CA ALA A 572 15.40 16.14 5.87
C ALA A 572 15.54 14.76 5.17
N ARG A 573 14.83 14.55 4.05
CA ARG A 573 14.84 13.30 3.29
C ARG A 573 16.17 13.05 2.56
N ALA A 574 16.95 14.10 2.28
CA ALA A 574 18.33 13.96 1.78
C ALA A 574 19.29 13.36 2.83
N GLY A 575 18.83 13.25 4.09
CA GLY A 575 19.40 12.43 5.15
C GLY A 575 20.47 13.12 5.98
N GLY A 576 20.39 12.96 7.31
CA GLY A 576 21.46 13.29 8.27
C GLY A 576 21.76 14.79 8.42
N LYS A 577 22.91 15.11 9.03
CA LYS A 577 23.46 16.47 9.03
C LYS A 577 23.88 16.81 7.59
N LEU A 578 23.59 18.02 7.14
CA LEU A 578 24.00 18.52 5.81
C LEU A 578 25.48 18.93 5.82
N ASP A 579 26.36 18.04 6.26
CA ASP A 579 27.80 18.24 6.37
C ASP A 579 28.54 17.95 5.06
N LEU A 580 28.09 16.95 4.30
CA LEU A 580 28.63 16.60 2.99
C LEU A 580 28.01 17.44 1.86
N ALA A 581 28.85 17.89 0.92
CA ALA A 581 28.42 18.64 -0.27
C ALA A 581 27.39 17.87 -1.11
N GLU A 582 27.55 16.55 -1.24
CA GLU A 582 26.62 15.67 -1.96
C GLU A 582 25.22 15.68 -1.34
N ARG A 583 25.11 15.71 0.00
CA ARG A 583 23.83 15.76 0.71
C ARG A 583 23.16 17.12 0.56
N ARG A 584 23.94 18.21 0.59
CA ARG A 584 23.44 19.57 0.32
C ARG A 584 22.88 19.67 -1.10
N LEU A 585 23.60 19.12 -2.08
CA LEU A 585 23.15 19.10 -3.47
C LEU A 585 21.91 18.21 -3.68
N ALA A 586 21.84 17.05 -3.02
CA ALA A 586 20.66 16.20 -3.05
C ALA A 586 19.43 16.90 -2.45
N ALA A 587 19.58 17.59 -1.32
CA ALA A 587 18.53 18.41 -0.71
C ALA A 587 18.08 19.55 -1.63
N LEU A 588 19.03 20.23 -2.29
CA LEU A 588 18.74 21.27 -3.27
C LEU A 588 17.92 20.74 -4.44
N HIS A 589 18.34 19.64 -5.08
CA HIS A 589 17.60 19.08 -6.21
C HIS A 589 16.21 18.56 -5.83
N ALA A 590 16.06 17.98 -4.64
CA ALA A 590 14.77 17.53 -4.14
C ALA A 590 13.78 18.69 -3.92
N THR A 591 14.27 19.82 -3.38
CA THR A 591 13.45 21.00 -3.09
C THR A 591 13.21 21.88 -4.31
N ALA A 592 14.16 21.97 -5.25
CA ALA A 592 14.06 22.84 -6.42
C ALA A 592 12.79 22.58 -7.27
N ASN A 593 12.48 21.31 -7.53
CA ASN A 593 11.26 20.91 -8.25
C ASN A 593 9.97 21.29 -7.52
N LEU A 594 10.02 21.33 -6.19
CA LEU A 594 8.89 21.66 -5.34
C LEU A 594 8.64 23.17 -5.34
N ILE A 595 9.71 23.94 -5.16
CA ILE A 595 9.72 25.40 -5.17
C ILE A 595 9.31 25.96 -6.53
N ALA A 596 9.75 25.32 -7.62
CA ALA A 596 9.40 25.70 -9.00
C ALA A 596 7.89 25.72 -9.29
N ARG A 597 7.09 25.01 -8.49
CA ARG A 597 5.63 24.94 -8.61
C ARG A 597 4.87 25.87 -7.64
N MET A 598 5.59 26.75 -6.95
CA MET A 598 5.01 27.73 -6.03
C MET A 598 4.74 29.06 -6.73
N SER A 599 3.91 29.91 -6.10
CA SER A 599 3.79 31.30 -6.53
C SER A 599 5.13 32.04 -6.40
N PRO A 600 5.42 33.09 -7.21
CA PRO A 600 6.72 33.75 -7.21
C PRO A 600 7.18 34.26 -5.82
N GLY A 601 6.25 34.81 -5.03
CA GLY A 601 6.54 35.26 -3.66
C GLY A 601 6.87 34.12 -2.70
N GLN A 602 6.14 32.99 -2.80
CA GLN A 602 6.44 31.79 -2.01
C GLN A 602 7.76 31.16 -2.44
N ALA A 603 8.03 31.10 -3.75
CA ALA A 603 9.27 30.56 -4.29
C ALA A 603 10.50 31.33 -3.78
N ALA A 604 10.45 32.67 -3.81
CA ALA A 604 11.54 33.51 -3.28
C ALA A 604 11.80 33.27 -1.79
N ARG A 605 10.73 33.14 -0.98
CA ARG A 605 10.88 32.80 0.45
C ARG A 605 11.55 31.43 0.64
N GLN A 606 11.12 30.42 -0.11
CA GLN A 606 11.68 29.08 0.03
C GLN A 606 13.11 28.95 -0.49
N VAL A 607 13.51 29.73 -1.51
CA VAL A 607 14.91 29.83 -1.94
C VAL A 607 15.79 30.28 -0.78
N ALA A 608 15.40 31.33 -0.07
CA ALA A 608 16.14 31.81 1.11
C ALA A 608 16.18 30.76 2.23
N ARG A 609 15.07 30.05 2.46
CA ARG A 609 14.96 28.99 3.47
C ARG A 609 15.90 27.82 3.17
N VAL A 610 15.89 27.32 1.93
CA VAL A 610 16.76 26.22 1.50
C VAL A 610 18.23 26.63 1.53
N ALA A 611 18.56 27.86 1.11
CA ALA A 611 19.92 28.39 1.20
C ALA A 611 20.42 28.40 2.66
N ALA A 612 19.59 28.87 3.60
CA ALA A 612 19.93 28.86 5.02
C ALA A 612 20.08 27.43 5.57
N ALA A 613 19.18 26.50 5.21
CA ALA A 613 19.23 25.12 5.69
C ALA A 613 20.45 24.34 5.15
N THR A 614 20.80 24.55 3.88
CA THR A 614 21.89 23.82 3.20
C THR A 614 23.25 24.49 3.33
N GLY A 615 23.29 25.80 3.64
CA GLY A 615 24.50 26.62 3.61
C GLY A 615 25.00 26.93 2.19
N LEU A 616 24.19 26.69 1.16
CA LEU A 616 24.51 27.04 -0.22
C LEU A 616 24.19 28.51 -0.50
N PRO A 617 24.93 29.19 -1.39
CA PRO A 617 24.61 30.54 -1.82
C PRO A 617 23.18 30.64 -2.39
N PRO A 618 22.39 31.67 -2.05
CA PRO A 618 21.04 31.86 -2.61
C PRO A 618 21.00 31.86 -4.15
N ALA A 619 22.07 32.32 -4.80
CA ALA A 619 22.20 32.29 -6.25
C ALA A 619 22.21 30.86 -6.83
N GLU A 620 22.90 29.91 -6.19
CA GLU A 620 22.92 28.51 -6.61
C GLU A 620 21.54 27.86 -6.45
N VAL A 621 20.87 28.16 -5.33
CA VAL A 621 19.50 27.67 -5.09
C VAL A 621 18.53 28.23 -6.12
N THR A 622 18.64 29.52 -6.43
CA THR A 622 17.84 30.19 -7.46
C THR A 622 18.07 29.55 -8.83
N HIS A 623 19.32 29.28 -9.19
CA HIS A 623 19.67 28.64 -10.46
C HIS A 623 19.06 27.24 -10.59
N ALA A 624 19.12 26.42 -9.53
CA ALA A 624 18.50 25.10 -9.54
C ALA A 624 16.96 25.18 -9.66
N VAL A 625 16.32 26.13 -8.97
CA VAL A 625 14.86 26.36 -9.11
C VAL A 625 14.51 26.81 -10.53
N ALA A 626 15.26 27.75 -11.10
CA ALA A 626 15.05 28.23 -12.48
C ALA A 626 15.20 27.09 -13.50
N THR A 627 16.20 26.23 -13.30
CA THR A 627 16.41 25.03 -14.12
C THR A 627 15.23 24.05 -14.01
N ALA A 628 14.63 23.92 -12.82
CA ALA A 628 13.48 23.05 -12.61
C ALA A 628 12.16 23.59 -13.22
N VAL A 629 12.02 24.91 -13.38
CA VAL A 629 10.88 25.53 -14.09
C VAL A 629 10.95 25.26 -15.59
N SER A 630 12.15 25.10 -16.15
CA SER A 630 12.38 24.82 -17.58
C SER A 630 13.25 23.57 -17.75
N PRO A 631 12.68 22.35 -17.67
CA PRO A 631 13.45 21.15 -17.94
C PRO A 631 13.85 21.11 -19.43
N ASN A 632 15.07 21.59 -19.71
CA ASN A 632 15.77 21.71 -21.00
C ASN A 632 15.29 22.77 -22.00
N VAL A 633 15.95 23.93 -21.99
CA VAL A 633 16.82 24.25 -23.14
C VAL A 633 18.21 23.75 -22.74
N PRO A 634 18.85 22.82 -23.47
CA PRO A 634 20.19 22.37 -23.13
C PRO A 634 21.14 23.57 -23.09
N PRO A 635 22.13 23.61 -22.18
CA PRO A 635 23.24 24.55 -22.33
C PRO A 635 23.83 24.30 -23.72
N ALA A 636 24.08 25.37 -24.48
CA ALA A 636 24.85 25.30 -25.70
C ALA A 636 26.25 24.76 -25.35
N SER A 637 26.38 23.44 -25.30
CA SER A 637 27.64 22.76 -25.44
C SER A 637 28.18 23.16 -26.80
N THR A 638 29.35 23.79 -26.77
CA THR A 638 30.34 23.90 -27.83
C THR A 638 30.28 22.72 -28.82
N THR A 639 29.42 22.86 -29.82
CA THR A 639 29.53 22.30 -31.18
C THR A 639 28.77 23.28 -32.09
N ALA A 640 29.38 24.43 -32.32
CA ALA A 640 29.18 25.24 -33.51
C ALA A 640 30.52 25.30 -34.24
N ALA A 641 30.97 24.13 -34.67
CA ALA A 641 31.76 23.96 -35.86
C ALA A 641 30.96 22.94 -36.68
N GLU A 642 30.63 23.30 -37.91
CA GLU A 642 29.58 22.72 -38.77
C GLU A 642 28.20 23.39 -38.54
N ASP A 643 27.60 23.88 -39.64
CA ASP A 643 26.36 24.68 -39.74
C ASP A 643 26.40 26.19 -39.40
N PHE A 644 27.50 26.86 -39.72
CA PHE A 644 27.39 28.16 -40.42
C PHE A 644 27.88 27.98 -41.87
N PRO A 645 27.21 28.56 -42.87
CA PRO A 645 27.71 28.57 -44.24
C PRO A 645 29.05 29.29 -44.25
N GLU A 646 30.12 28.58 -44.63
CA GLU A 646 31.43 29.20 -44.79
C GLU A 646 31.33 30.43 -45.71
N PRO A 647 32.08 31.50 -45.40
CA PRO A 647 32.11 32.69 -46.24
C PRO A 647 32.53 32.32 -47.66
N LEU A 648 31.72 32.75 -48.63
CA LEU A 648 31.91 32.57 -50.06
C LEU A 648 33.35 32.91 -50.50
N HIS A 649 34.21 31.91 -50.50
CA HIS A 649 35.45 31.92 -51.26
C HIS A 649 35.14 31.42 -52.67
N ILE A 650 34.79 32.37 -53.53
CA ILE A 650 34.93 32.24 -54.98
C ILE A 650 36.41 32.04 -55.26
N VAL A 651 36.82 30.90 -55.86
CA VAL A 651 37.52 30.78 -57.17
C VAL A 651 37.55 29.27 -57.58
N PRO A 652 37.86 28.94 -58.84
CA PRO A 652 36.97 28.65 -59.96
C PRO A 652 36.72 27.14 -60.19
N GLN A 653 35.64 26.84 -60.92
CA GLN A 653 35.41 25.52 -61.51
C GLN A 653 36.55 25.12 -62.47
N THR A 654 37.15 23.95 -62.26
CA THR A 654 37.51 23.03 -63.35
C THR A 654 37.60 21.60 -62.83
N SER A 655 36.57 20.81 -63.08
CA SER A 655 36.69 19.36 -63.24
C SER A 655 37.39 19.09 -64.57
N TYR A 656 38.64 18.64 -64.53
CA TYR A 656 39.34 18.09 -65.69
C TYR A 656 39.26 16.56 -65.64
N THR A 657 38.32 16.01 -66.41
CA THR A 657 38.27 14.59 -66.77
C THR A 657 39.19 14.39 -67.97
N PRO A 658 40.12 13.42 -67.98
CA PRO A 658 40.86 13.11 -69.19
C PRO A 658 40.00 12.19 -70.08
N ALA A 659 39.44 12.73 -71.16
CA ALA A 659 39.05 11.96 -72.32
C ALA A 659 39.21 12.77 -73.62
N ALA A 660 40.19 12.34 -74.43
CA ALA A 660 40.35 12.46 -75.89
C ALA A 660 39.83 13.71 -76.66
N LYS A 661 40.80 14.46 -77.22
CA LYS A 661 40.85 15.16 -78.54
C LYS A 661 39.53 15.62 -79.23
N ALA A 662 39.38 16.95 -79.43
CA ALA A 662 39.51 17.66 -80.74
C ALA A 662 38.70 18.99 -80.89
N LYS A 663 39.40 20.05 -81.34
CA LYS A 663 39.02 21.15 -82.29
C LYS A 663 38.02 22.30 -81.93
N THR A 664 38.61 23.51 -81.74
CA THR A 664 38.38 24.84 -82.42
C THR A 664 37.10 25.72 -82.27
N THR A 665 37.27 26.88 -81.56
CA THR A 665 36.93 28.32 -81.88
C THR A 665 35.46 28.86 -81.93
N PRO A 666 35.21 30.21 -81.81
CA PRO A 666 34.34 30.80 -80.76
C PRO A 666 33.22 31.77 -81.26
N ARG A 667 32.43 32.40 -80.37
CA ARG A 667 32.25 33.88 -80.17
C ARG A 667 30.99 34.32 -79.36
N ASN A 668 31.23 35.24 -78.42
CA ASN A 668 30.56 36.54 -78.12
C ASN A 668 29.17 36.72 -77.43
N THR A 669 29.21 37.53 -76.33
CA THR A 669 28.34 38.69 -75.92
C THR A 669 26.83 38.50 -75.67
N ALA A 670 26.10 39.18 -74.80
CA ALA A 670 26.29 40.16 -73.71
C ALA A 670 24.89 40.47 -73.09
N SER A 671 24.86 41.11 -71.91
CA SER A 671 23.96 42.24 -71.55
C SER A 671 22.60 42.03 -70.83
N ARG A 672 22.57 42.52 -69.57
CA ARG A 672 21.63 43.50 -68.94
C ARG A 672 20.24 43.13 -68.38
N HIS A 673 20.11 43.48 -67.08
CA HIS A 673 19.06 44.30 -66.41
C HIS A 673 17.70 43.69 -65.95
N PRO A 674 17.05 44.29 -64.92
CA PRO A 674 16.52 43.54 -63.76
C PRO A 674 15.06 43.86 -63.36
N SER A 675 14.55 43.08 -62.37
CA SER A 675 13.57 43.42 -61.31
C SER A 675 12.11 43.78 -61.75
N PRO A 676 11.09 43.70 -60.86
CA PRO A 676 11.07 43.70 -59.38
C PRO A 676 11.23 42.34 -58.71
#